data_AF-A0A820BYR5-F1
#
_entry.id   AF-A0A820BYR5-F1
#
_cell.length_a   1.000
_cell.length_b   1.000
_cell.length_c   1.000
_cell.angle_alpha   90.00
_cell.angle_beta   90.00
_cell.angle_gamma   90.00
#
_symmetry.space_group_name_H-M   'P 1'
#
loop_
_entity.id
_entity.type
_entity.pdbx_description
1 polymer ?
#
loop_
_entity_poly.entity_id
_entity_poly.type
_entity_poly.pdbx_seq_one_letter_code
_entity_poly.pdbx_strand_id
1 'polypeptide(L)'
;EGTTHYNSIIDQHSLGLEFLNDQFGECGRPKIGWQIDPFGHSREQASLLAQMGFDGLFVGRADYQDLQKRNTTKSMEMIWKASANLGPQSWLFTGILPRRYSTPATFSFDFIAPDDPIIDDVNLPDYNVPERVQTFIQTALNESMEYATNHIIMTFGGDFQYQNALANYKNLDKLIKYVNDQQMNGSNVNVFYSTPSCYLYALNKVNRSWITKTDDFFPHAHHPHGFWTGYFTSRPALKRFERYTNNILQVIRQLNTFSDSQLRNQIFSLSEAMAIAQHHDAVSGTEKQHVANDYAQRLSTGIDAALNVINTAYPKLLTKDNQSSTADIQQFLCQLTNISECLPIENAKQFTVILWNPIIHPVVGYLRVPVTRSYTVRDSSGQTRFQLIPISNSTKTIPGRMSNATYQMIFKYNLPALGFNTYFFEANEEEEEKLEITKNEICILQNQNFRIEIDEQGNLKRIINLQKNINITFLNQGFYWYQSYSGNNSQFDFQASGAYIFRPLTQDAKPISIKRSLKCIKSELVQTAIIIFNEWISQEINLYDEGEDIEIEWTVGPIPIEDNLGKEIILRYDTDIKSQSKYYTDANGREVLQRIRNYRPTYNYTITEPVSGNYYPVNSRIWINETNRQFTILTDRSEGGASL
;
A
#
# COMPACT_ATOMS: atom_id res chain seq x y z
N GLU A 1 -2.16 1.35 7.36
CA GLU A 1 -3.42 0.99 6.68
C GLU A 1 -3.57 1.59 5.28
N GLY A 2 -3.00 2.77 4.94
CA GLY A 2 -3.21 3.39 3.62
C GLY A 2 -2.61 2.62 2.45
N THR A 3 -1.40 2.07 2.60
CA THR A 3 -0.59 1.54 1.48
C THR A 3 -0.45 0.02 1.47
N THR A 4 -1.30 -0.69 2.21
CA THR A 4 -1.28 -2.15 2.33
C THR A 4 -2.36 -2.77 1.47
N HIS A 5 -2.14 -3.98 0.97
CA HIS A 5 -3.18 -4.77 0.30
C HIS A 5 -3.78 -5.79 1.27
N TYR A 6 -5.06 -6.12 1.11
CA TYR A 6 -5.80 -7.01 2.01
C TYR A 6 -5.12 -8.38 2.21
N ASN A 7 -4.54 -8.93 1.14
CA ASN A 7 -3.86 -10.22 1.21
C ASN A 7 -2.70 -10.19 2.22
N SER A 8 -1.88 -9.14 2.16
CA SER A 8 -0.73 -8.97 3.05
C SER A 8 -1.13 -8.59 4.47
N ILE A 9 -2.27 -7.89 4.64
CA ILE A 9 -2.89 -7.67 5.96
C ILE A 9 -3.29 -9.02 6.58
N ILE A 10 -3.95 -9.89 5.82
CA ILE A 10 -4.38 -11.21 6.30
C ILE A 10 -3.16 -12.08 6.61
N ASP A 11 -2.15 -12.08 5.74
CA ASP A 11 -0.93 -12.88 5.91
C ASP A 11 -0.20 -12.54 7.22
N GLN A 12 0.01 -11.25 7.51
CA GLN A 12 0.73 -10.84 8.72
C GLN A 12 -0.08 -11.12 10.00
N HIS A 13 -1.42 -10.89 9.96
CA HIS A 13 -2.28 -11.25 11.10
C HIS A 13 -2.28 -12.76 11.32
N SER A 14 -2.35 -13.56 10.25
CA SER A 14 -2.37 -15.02 10.35
C SER A 14 -1.09 -15.53 11.03
N LEU A 15 0.07 -15.01 10.61
CA LEU A 15 1.36 -15.36 11.21
C LEU A 15 1.41 -15.05 12.71
N GLY A 16 0.97 -13.85 13.11
CA GLY A 16 0.95 -13.45 14.52
C GLY A 16 -0.09 -14.22 15.36
N LEU A 17 -1.27 -14.46 14.80
CA LEU A 17 -2.35 -15.18 15.48
C LEU A 17 -2.04 -16.68 15.63
N GLU A 18 -1.41 -17.29 14.64
CA GLU A 18 -0.91 -18.68 14.71
C GLU A 18 0.11 -18.80 15.83
N PHE A 19 1.10 -17.90 15.88
CA PHE A 19 2.07 -17.86 16.97
C PHE A 19 1.40 -17.75 18.35
N LEU A 20 0.44 -16.82 18.52
CA LEU A 20 -0.27 -16.64 19.78
C LEU A 20 -1.05 -17.90 20.19
N ASN A 21 -1.71 -18.54 19.24
CA ASN A 21 -2.45 -19.77 19.48
C ASN A 21 -1.51 -20.92 19.87
N ASP A 22 -0.38 -21.08 19.20
CA ASP A 22 0.55 -22.17 19.45
C ASP A 22 1.27 -22.02 20.81
N GLN A 23 1.55 -20.78 21.23
CA GLN A 23 2.26 -20.52 22.49
C GLN A 23 1.32 -20.37 23.70
N PHE A 24 0.14 -19.78 23.52
CA PHE A 24 -0.74 -19.38 24.63
C PHE A 24 -2.15 -20.00 24.55
N GLY A 25 -2.43 -20.77 23.50
CA GLY A 25 -3.73 -21.42 23.29
C GLY A 25 -4.88 -20.43 23.14
N GLU A 26 -6.08 -20.89 23.50
CA GLU A 26 -7.32 -20.09 23.41
C GLU A 26 -7.25 -18.78 24.20
N CYS A 27 -6.56 -18.77 25.34
CA CYS A 27 -6.36 -17.58 26.18
C CYS A 27 -5.52 -16.49 25.49
N GLY A 28 -4.68 -16.84 24.52
CA GLY A 28 -3.86 -15.92 23.76
C GLY A 28 -4.60 -15.19 22.64
N ARG A 29 -5.85 -15.58 22.32
CA ARG A 29 -6.60 -15.00 21.21
C ARG A 29 -6.96 -13.53 21.51
N PRO A 30 -6.47 -12.56 20.72
CA PRO A 30 -6.83 -11.16 20.92
C PRO A 30 -8.30 -10.92 20.55
N LYS A 31 -8.95 -10.06 21.32
CA LYS A 31 -10.33 -9.62 21.09
C LYS A 31 -10.43 -8.20 20.56
N ILE A 32 -9.35 -7.42 20.68
CA ILE A 32 -9.34 -5.99 20.41
C ILE A 32 -8.21 -5.64 19.46
N GLY A 33 -8.56 -4.96 18.37
CA GLY A 33 -7.60 -4.37 17.44
C GLY A 33 -7.05 -3.09 18.06
N TRP A 34 -5.73 -2.90 18.00
CA TRP A 34 -5.05 -1.74 18.58
C TRP A 34 -4.25 -1.01 17.51
N GLN A 35 -4.92 -0.15 16.73
CA GLN A 35 -4.36 0.57 15.59
C GLN A 35 -4.09 2.02 15.97
N ILE A 36 -3.15 2.21 16.90
CA ILE A 36 -2.92 3.53 17.49
C ILE A 36 -2.13 4.50 16.61
N ASP A 37 -1.28 3.99 15.72
CA ASP A 37 -0.33 4.80 14.97
C ASP A 37 -0.46 4.80 13.43
N PRO A 38 -1.27 3.95 12.76
CA PRO A 38 -1.54 4.14 11.33
C PRO A 38 -2.08 5.54 11.00
N PHE A 39 -1.59 6.12 9.91
CA PHE A 39 -1.87 7.51 9.53
C PHE A 39 -3.22 7.65 8.80
N GLY A 40 -4.30 7.46 9.55
CA GLY A 40 -5.65 7.24 9.04
C GLY A 40 -5.97 5.75 8.94
N HIS A 41 -7.27 5.44 8.96
CA HIS A 41 -7.76 4.07 9.13
C HIS A 41 -8.70 3.69 7.99
N SER A 42 -8.47 2.52 7.41
CA SER A 42 -9.23 2.02 6.28
C SER A 42 -10.48 1.28 6.74
N ARG A 43 -11.52 1.40 5.93
CA ARG A 43 -12.75 0.63 6.17
C ARG A 43 -12.51 -0.88 6.06
N GLU A 44 -11.64 -1.30 5.13
CA GLU A 44 -11.34 -2.73 4.94
C GLU A 44 -10.60 -3.33 6.14
N GLN A 45 -9.70 -2.60 6.80
CA GLN A 45 -9.02 -3.09 8.00
C GLN A 45 -10.02 -3.43 9.11
N ALA A 46 -10.99 -2.56 9.37
CA ALA A 46 -12.05 -2.82 10.34
C ALA A 46 -12.94 -4.02 9.93
N SER A 47 -13.25 -4.13 8.63
CA SER A 47 -14.02 -5.27 8.08
C SER A 47 -13.30 -6.60 8.28
N LEU A 48 -11.99 -6.65 8.02
CA LEU A 48 -11.17 -7.84 8.20
C LEU A 48 -11.06 -8.22 9.68
N LEU A 49 -10.84 -7.26 10.59
CA LEU A 49 -10.79 -7.53 12.03
C LEU A 49 -12.13 -8.10 12.55
N ALA A 50 -13.27 -7.57 12.10
CA ALA A 50 -14.57 -8.12 12.45
C ALA A 50 -14.70 -9.59 12.00
N GLN A 51 -14.28 -9.90 10.76
CA GLN A 51 -14.28 -11.27 10.22
C GLN A 51 -13.29 -12.20 10.94
N MET A 52 -12.19 -11.67 11.47
CA MET A 52 -11.25 -12.41 12.32
C MET A 52 -11.80 -12.69 13.74
N GLY A 53 -12.98 -12.14 14.07
CA GLY A 53 -13.67 -12.36 15.35
C GLY A 53 -13.24 -11.40 16.45
N PHE A 54 -12.76 -10.20 16.10
CA PHE A 54 -12.51 -9.15 17.06
C PHE A 54 -13.83 -8.51 17.52
N ASP A 55 -13.91 -8.16 18.80
CA ASP A 55 -15.07 -7.50 19.41
C ASP A 55 -15.03 -5.96 19.21
N GLY A 56 -13.83 -5.40 19.07
CA GLY A 56 -13.65 -3.96 18.86
C GLY A 56 -12.28 -3.56 18.34
N LEU A 57 -12.17 -2.28 17.98
CA LEU A 57 -10.98 -1.62 17.44
C LEU A 57 -10.78 -0.28 18.14
N PHE A 58 -9.56 0.01 18.56
CA PHE A 58 -9.20 1.36 19.01
C PHE A 58 -8.19 1.99 18.09
N VAL A 59 -8.43 3.25 17.77
CA VAL A 59 -7.64 4.04 16.83
C VAL A 59 -7.09 5.29 17.50
N GLY A 60 -5.86 5.68 17.15
CA GLY A 60 -5.22 6.86 17.71
C GLY A 60 -5.29 8.10 16.81
N ARG A 61 -5.50 7.94 15.50
CA ARG A 61 -5.40 9.05 14.55
C ARG A 61 -6.71 9.26 13.77
N ALA A 62 -7.27 10.45 13.86
CA ALA A 62 -8.39 10.89 13.04
C ALA A 62 -8.15 12.34 12.58
N ASP A 63 -8.89 12.79 11.56
CA ASP A 63 -8.80 14.16 11.09
C ASP A 63 -9.13 15.16 12.21
N TYR A 64 -8.36 16.24 12.30
CA TYR A 64 -8.48 17.22 13.38
C TYR A 64 -9.87 17.89 13.43
N GLN A 65 -10.53 18.09 12.27
CA GLN A 65 -11.89 18.66 12.24
C GLN A 65 -12.93 17.60 12.64
N ASP A 66 -12.73 16.32 12.30
CA ASP A 66 -13.56 15.22 12.79
C ASP A 66 -13.45 15.12 14.33
N LEU A 67 -12.23 15.20 14.88
CA LEU A 67 -12.00 15.23 16.33
C LEU A 67 -12.73 16.40 16.99
N GLN A 68 -12.59 17.63 16.48
CA GLN A 68 -13.30 18.80 17.04
C GLN A 68 -14.82 18.58 17.14
N LYS A 69 -15.44 17.98 16.12
CA LYS A 69 -16.85 17.60 16.17
C LYS A 69 -17.11 16.50 17.21
N ARG A 70 -16.28 15.47 17.28
CA ARG A 70 -16.47 14.32 18.17
C ARG A 70 -16.30 14.67 19.64
N ASN A 71 -15.32 15.52 19.99
CA ASN A 71 -15.12 16.01 21.36
C ASN A 71 -16.39 16.70 21.88
N THR A 72 -17.02 17.55 21.05
CA THR A 72 -18.22 18.31 21.45
C THR A 72 -19.50 17.48 21.44
N THR A 73 -19.57 16.46 20.58
CA THR A 73 -20.78 15.61 20.44
C THR A 73 -20.70 14.28 21.20
N LYS A 74 -19.62 14.05 21.96
CA LYS A 74 -19.37 12.81 22.70
C LYS A 74 -19.47 11.56 21.83
N SER A 75 -18.87 11.63 20.64
CA SER A 75 -19.02 10.62 19.60
C SER A 75 -17.69 9.97 19.18
N MET A 76 -16.73 9.88 20.11
CA MET A 76 -15.49 9.11 19.94
C MET A 76 -15.70 7.61 19.81
N GLU A 77 -16.85 7.11 20.26
CA GLU A 77 -17.21 5.70 20.32
C GLU A 77 -18.41 5.42 19.42
N MET A 78 -18.28 4.42 18.55
CA MET A 78 -19.24 4.15 17.48
C MET A 78 -19.26 2.68 17.10
N ILE A 79 -20.33 2.25 16.41
CA ILE A 79 -20.31 1.03 15.60
C ILE A 79 -19.89 1.40 14.19
N TRP A 80 -18.71 0.93 13.78
CA TRP A 80 -18.24 1.09 12.42
C TRP A 80 -18.79 -0.04 11.54
N LYS A 81 -19.68 0.33 10.62
CA LYS A 81 -20.23 -0.57 9.60
C LYS A 81 -19.24 -0.65 8.44
N ALA A 82 -18.29 -1.57 8.55
CA ALA A 82 -17.07 -1.59 7.75
C ALA A 82 -17.19 -2.24 6.36
N SER A 83 -18.37 -2.71 5.96
CA SER A 83 -18.63 -3.20 4.61
C SER A 83 -20.05 -2.86 4.18
N ALA A 84 -20.20 -2.50 2.91
CA ALA A 84 -21.52 -2.31 2.30
C ALA A 84 -22.24 -3.64 2.04
N ASN A 85 -21.50 -4.75 1.99
CA ASN A 85 -21.98 -6.04 1.49
C ASN A 85 -22.15 -7.10 2.60
N LEU A 86 -21.36 -7.04 3.67
CA LEU A 86 -21.34 -8.08 4.71
C LEU A 86 -22.35 -7.85 5.85
N GLY A 87 -23.02 -6.70 5.87
CA GLY A 87 -24.01 -6.38 6.89
C GLY A 87 -23.41 -6.48 8.31
N PRO A 88 -24.12 -7.07 9.28
CA PRO A 88 -23.65 -7.18 10.67
C PRO A 88 -22.31 -7.90 10.87
N GLN A 89 -21.87 -8.74 9.93
CA GLN A 89 -20.59 -9.47 10.04
C GLN A 89 -19.37 -8.54 9.95
N SER A 90 -19.54 -7.32 9.43
CA SER A 90 -18.49 -6.30 9.38
C SER A 90 -18.76 -5.15 10.35
N TRP A 91 -19.66 -5.30 11.31
CA TRP A 91 -19.93 -4.27 12.29
C TRP A 91 -18.97 -4.45 13.45
N LEU A 92 -18.13 -3.46 13.70
CA LEU A 92 -17.11 -3.50 14.75
C LEU A 92 -17.28 -2.29 15.65
N PHE A 93 -17.26 -2.50 16.98
CA PHE A 93 -17.14 -1.36 17.88
C PHE A 93 -15.81 -0.66 17.62
N THR A 94 -15.82 0.66 17.50
CA THR A 94 -14.61 1.44 17.29
C THR A 94 -14.57 2.63 18.23
N GLY A 95 -13.46 2.77 18.95
CA GLY A 95 -13.18 3.91 19.82
C GLY A 95 -11.99 4.72 19.33
N ILE A 96 -12.12 6.03 19.28
CA ILE A 96 -10.99 6.95 19.10
C ILE A 96 -10.44 7.28 20.49
N LEU A 97 -9.13 7.16 20.65
CA LEU A 97 -8.45 7.43 21.91
C LEU A 97 -8.30 8.94 22.17
N PRO A 98 -8.29 9.38 23.45
CA PRO A 98 -8.42 10.81 23.78
C PRO A 98 -7.19 11.65 23.38
N ARG A 99 -6.00 11.05 23.41
CA ARG A 99 -4.72 11.73 23.19
C ARG A 99 -3.81 10.95 22.25
N ARG A 100 -4.37 10.48 21.14
CA ARG A 100 -3.72 9.52 20.24
C ARG A 100 -3.40 8.23 20.98
N TYR A 101 -2.24 8.13 21.62
CA TYR A 101 -1.81 6.97 22.38
C TYR A 101 -0.84 7.30 23.52
N SER A 102 -0.68 8.59 23.83
CA SER A 102 0.30 9.05 24.80
C SER A 102 -0.28 9.17 26.21
N THR A 103 0.61 9.03 27.19
CA THR A 103 0.36 9.33 28.60
C THR A 103 -0.23 10.74 28.78
N PRO A 104 -1.15 10.93 29.74
CA PRO A 104 -1.55 12.26 30.18
C PRO A 104 -0.35 13.18 30.43
N ALA A 105 -0.48 14.44 29.98
CA ALA A 105 0.56 15.44 30.20
C ALA A 105 0.90 15.53 31.70
N THR A 106 2.19 15.65 32.01
CA THR A 106 2.75 15.66 33.37
C THR A 106 2.74 14.32 34.11
N PHE A 107 2.30 13.21 33.49
CA PHE A 107 2.27 11.87 34.13
C PHE A 107 3.16 10.83 33.45
N SER A 108 4.11 11.24 32.62
CA SER A 108 5.11 10.34 32.03
C SER A 108 6.10 9.88 33.11
N PHE A 109 5.98 8.64 33.57
CA PHE A 109 6.87 8.06 34.58
C PHE A 109 8.01 7.22 33.98
N ASP A 110 8.14 7.24 32.66
CA ASP A 110 9.18 6.53 31.95
C ASP A 110 10.52 7.29 32.04
N PHE A 111 11.64 6.56 31.96
CA PHE A 111 12.97 7.18 32.07
C PHE A 111 13.30 8.09 30.87
N ILE A 112 12.58 7.96 29.76
CA ILE A 112 12.66 8.87 28.61
C ILE A 112 11.80 10.10 28.92
N ALA A 113 12.46 11.20 29.33
CA ALA A 113 11.83 12.46 29.74
C ALA A 113 10.78 12.26 30.87
N PRO A 114 11.23 11.86 32.08
CA PRO A 114 10.33 11.64 33.21
C PRO A 114 9.76 12.97 33.71
N ASP A 115 8.45 12.98 33.92
CA ASP A 115 7.79 13.95 34.79
C ASP A 115 8.06 13.61 36.26
N ASP A 116 7.69 14.53 37.15
CA ASP A 116 7.91 14.33 38.59
C ASP A 116 7.22 13.05 39.10
N PRO A 117 7.96 12.18 39.82
CA PRO A 117 7.37 11.00 40.43
C PRO A 117 6.40 11.43 41.55
N ILE A 118 5.56 10.50 41.98
CA ILE A 118 4.72 10.70 43.16
C ILE A 118 5.56 10.46 44.41
N ILE A 119 5.85 11.54 45.12
CA ILE A 119 6.62 11.57 46.36
C ILE A 119 5.64 11.65 47.53
N ASP A 120 5.48 10.51 48.20
CA ASP A 120 4.44 10.25 49.21
C ASP A 120 4.96 10.17 50.65
N ASP A 121 6.26 10.39 50.85
CA ASP A 121 6.82 10.63 52.18
C ASP A 121 6.63 12.10 52.55
N VAL A 122 5.73 12.35 53.49
CA VAL A 122 5.35 13.69 53.98
C VAL A 122 6.51 14.47 54.61
N ASN A 123 7.63 13.80 54.94
CA ASN A 123 8.80 14.44 55.53
C ASN A 123 9.82 14.91 54.48
N LEU A 124 9.65 14.51 53.22
CA LEU A 124 10.51 14.99 52.14
C LEU A 124 10.05 16.38 51.70
N PRO A 125 10.99 17.33 51.46
CA PRO A 125 10.64 18.67 50.98
C PRO A 125 9.82 18.68 49.69
N ASP A 126 10.00 17.65 48.86
CA ASP A 126 9.38 17.51 47.54
C ASP A 126 8.06 16.69 47.58
N TYR A 127 7.46 16.49 48.76
CA TYR A 127 6.16 15.82 48.89
C TYR A 127 5.10 16.50 48.00
N ASN A 128 4.51 15.74 47.07
CA ASN A 128 3.66 16.31 46.01
C ASN A 128 2.30 15.60 45.82
N VAL A 129 1.94 14.63 46.67
CA VAL A 129 0.69 13.84 46.50
C VAL A 129 -0.56 14.71 46.30
N PRO A 130 -0.84 15.77 47.09
CA PRO A 130 -2.07 16.55 46.92
C PRO A 130 -2.17 17.22 45.54
N GLU A 131 -1.06 17.77 45.05
CA GLU A 131 -0.98 18.41 43.73
C GLU A 131 -1.18 17.39 42.60
N ARG A 132 -0.45 16.26 42.65
CA ARG A 132 -0.50 15.22 41.63
C ARG A 132 -1.89 14.60 41.53
N VAL A 133 -2.53 14.33 42.67
CA VAL A 133 -3.89 13.80 42.74
C VAL A 133 -4.91 14.78 42.17
N GLN A 134 -4.85 16.05 42.57
CA GLN A 134 -5.79 17.07 42.07
C GLN A 134 -5.63 17.26 40.55
N THR A 135 -4.40 17.30 40.06
CA THR A 135 -4.09 17.41 38.63
C THR A 135 -4.66 16.23 37.85
N PHE A 136 -4.49 15.00 38.37
CA PHE A 136 -5.01 13.80 37.73
C PHE A 136 -6.54 13.77 37.70
N ILE A 137 -7.21 14.10 38.81
CA ILE A 137 -8.68 14.18 38.88
C ILE A 137 -9.19 15.20 37.84
N GLN A 138 -8.58 16.39 37.77
CA GLN A 138 -8.98 17.39 36.78
C GLN A 138 -8.78 16.89 35.34
N THR A 139 -7.69 16.17 35.09
CA THR A 139 -7.39 15.58 33.78
C THR A 139 -8.43 14.53 33.39
N ALA A 140 -8.81 13.66 34.33
CA ALA A 140 -9.85 12.65 34.13
C ALA A 140 -11.23 13.26 33.90
N LEU A 141 -11.59 14.30 34.65
CA LEU A 141 -12.84 15.02 34.45
C LEU A 141 -12.86 15.69 33.07
N ASN A 142 -11.75 16.28 32.64
CA ASN A 142 -11.66 16.90 31.32
C ASN A 142 -11.83 15.88 30.18
N GLU A 143 -11.12 14.75 30.23
CA GLU A 143 -11.29 13.68 29.24
C GLU A 143 -12.70 13.10 29.23
N SER A 144 -13.33 12.93 30.41
CA SER A 144 -14.70 12.42 30.51
C SER A 144 -15.74 13.29 29.80
N MET A 145 -15.44 14.57 29.56
CA MET A 145 -16.34 15.46 28.81
C MET A 145 -16.46 15.04 27.34
N GLU A 146 -15.46 14.34 26.79
CA GLU A 146 -15.40 13.92 25.38
C GLU A 146 -16.05 12.55 25.11
N TYR A 147 -16.35 11.78 26.17
CA TYR A 147 -16.92 10.44 26.07
C TYR A 147 -18.40 10.39 26.49
N ALA A 148 -19.08 9.37 25.99
CA ALA A 148 -20.52 9.20 26.17
C ALA A 148 -20.91 8.51 27.49
N THR A 149 -19.96 7.86 28.16
CA THR A 149 -20.18 7.09 29.39
C THR A 149 -19.31 7.60 30.54
N ASN A 150 -19.50 7.03 31.73
CA ASN A 150 -18.66 7.24 32.90
C ASN A 150 -17.44 6.30 32.95
N HIS A 151 -17.21 5.52 31.90
CA HIS A 151 -15.97 4.78 31.69
C HIS A 151 -15.15 5.53 30.64
N ILE A 152 -13.89 5.83 30.96
CA ILE A 152 -12.93 6.39 30.01
C ILE A 152 -11.69 5.52 29.96
N ILE A 153 -11.05 5.49 28.80
CA ILE A 153 -9.74 4.86 28.61
C ILE A 153 -8.65 5.92 28.68
N MET A 154 -7.67 5.73 29.56
CA MET A 154 -6.45 6.53 29.61
C MET A 154 -5.26 5.66 29.25
N THR A 155 -4.57 6.04 28.17
CA THR A 155 -3.33 5.39 27.76
C THR A 155 -2.18 5.89 28.62
N PHE A 156 -1.49 5.00 29.33
CA PHE A 156 -0.22 5.28 29.98
C PHE A 156 0.88 4.55 29.22
N GLY A 157 1.53 5.26 28.31
CA GLY A 157 2.55 4.76 27.41
C GLY A 157 2.94 5.77 26.35
N GLY A 158 3.80 5.31 25.44
CA GLY A 158 4.33 6.07 24.31
C GLY A 158 5.36 5.22 23.58
N ASP A 159 6.00 5.80 22.57
CA ASP A 159 7.00 5.11 21.77
C ASP A 159 8.13 4.55 22.67
N PHE A 160 8.32 3.23 22.63
CA PHE A 160 9.38 2.51 23.34
C PHE A 160 9.45 2.76 24.87
N GLN A 161 8.33 3.10 25.51
CA GLN A 161 8.23 3.20 26.97
C GLN A 161 8.16 1.81 27.65
N TYR A 162 8.23 1.80 28.99
CA TYR A 162 8.28 0.64 29.88
C TYR A 162 9.58 -0.18 29.84
N GLN A 163 10.70 0.38 29.34
CA GLN A 163 12.00 -0.31 29.47
C GLN A 163 12.42 -0.48 30.94
N ASN A 164 12.03 0.47 31.79
CA ASN A 164 11.99 0.32 33.25
C ASN A 164 10.54 0.34 33.76
N ALA A 165 9.85 -0.79 33.58
CA ALA A 165 8.46 -0.93 33.98
C ALA A 165 8.21 -0.68 35.49
N LEU A 166 9.19 -0.97 36.36
CA LEU A 166 9.05 -0.79 37.80
C LEU A 166 8.78 0.67 38.18
N ALA A 167 9.47 1.63 37.54
CA ALA A 167 9.26 3.05 37.79
C ALA A 167 7.83 3.50 37.41
N ASN A 168 7.34 3.03 36.27
CA ASN A 168 5.98 3.29 35.81
C ASN A 168 4.95 2.70 36.78
N TYR A 169 5.03 1.40 37.08
CA TYR A 169 4.08 0.72 37.97
C TYR A 169 4.12 1.28 39.39
N LYS A 170 5.29 1.60 39.95
CA LYS A 170 5.40 2.20 41.29
C LYS A 170 4.65 3.53 41.39
N ASN A 171 4.74 4.39 40.37
CA ASN A 171 4.04 5.66 40.36
C ASN A 171 2.55 5.48 40.08
N LEU A 172 2.17 4.58 39.17
CA LEU A 172 0.78 4.25 38.89
C LEU A 172 0.06 3.66 40.11
N ASP A 173 0.72 2.80 40.90
CA ASP A 173 0.16 2.24 42.14
C ASP A 173 -0.13 3.36 43.15
N LYS A 174 0.80 4.29 43.33
CA LYS A 174 0.60 5.47 44.19
C LYS A 174 -0.54 6.35 43.67
N LEU A 175 -0.57 6.59 42.35
CA LEU A 175 -1.60 7.41 41.72
C LEU A 175 -3.00 6.80 41.95
N ILE A 176 -3.16 5.51 41.65
CA ILE A 176 -4.40 4.75 41.85
C ILE A 176 -4.83 4.84 43.31
N LYS A 177 -3.93 4.54 44.25
CA LYS A 177 -4.20 4.61 45.69
C LYS A 177 -4.70 5.99 46.10
N TYR A 178 -3.90 7.03 45.88
CA TYR A 178 -4.19 8.35 46.41
C TYR A 178 -5.35 9.05 45.71
N VAL A 179 -5.61 8.76 44.42
CA VAL A 179 -6.81 9.25 43.73
C VAL A 179 -8.06 8.57 44.26
N ASN A 180 -8.05 7.24 44.45
CA ASN A 180 -9.20 6.51 44.99
C ASN A 180 -9.48 6.87 46.46
N ASP A 181 -8.45 7.17 47.27
CA ASP A 181 -8.63 7.66 48.64
C ASP A 181 -9.46 8.96 48.70
N GLN A 182 -9.44 9.79 47.65
CA GLN A 182 -10.27 11.01 47.58
C GLN A 182 -11.77 10.71 47.45
N GLN A 183 -12.18 9.47 47.22
CA GLN A 183 -13.59 9.09 47.28
C GLN A 183 -14.18 9.33 48.68
N MET A 184 -13.37 9.17 49.74
CA MET A 184 -13.77 9.54 51.12
C MET A 184 -14.00 11.05 51.28
N ASN A 185 -13.39 11.85 50.40
CA ASN A 185 -13.52 13.31 50.36
C ASN A 185 -14.50 13.78 49.28
N GLY A 186 -15.35 12.89 48.75
CA GLY A 186 -16.41 13.21 47.78
C GLY A 186 -16.00 13.19 46.31
N SER A 187 -14.80 12.72 45.97
CA SER A 187 -14.43 12.48 44.57
C SER A 187 -15.25 11.33 43.97
N ASN A 188 -15.77 11.53 42.77
CA ASN A 188 -16.48 10.48 42.00
C ASN A 188 -15.57 9.73 41.02
N VAL A 189 -14.25 9.94 41.10
CA VAL A 189 -13.27 9.30 40.23
C VAL A 189 -12.83 7.97 40.84
N ASN A 190 -12.81 6.92 40.02
CA ASN A 190 -12.27 5.61 40.37
C ASN A 190 -11.27 5.16 39.30
N VAL A 191 -10.04 4.88 39.71
CA VAL A 191 -8.93 4.54 38.83
C VAL A 191 -8.45 3.13 39.15
N PHE A 192 -8.12 2.35 38.11
CA PHE A 192 -7.59 1.00 38.24
C PHE A 192 -6.88 0.60 36.95
N TYR A 193 -5.97 -0.37 37.02
CA TYR A 193 -5.39 -0.98 35.82
C TYR A 193 -6.45 -1.68 35.00
N SER A 194 -6.40 -1.51 33.68
CA SER A 194 -7.37 -2.11 32.77
C SER A 194 -6.71 -2.51 31.46
N THR A 195 -7.49 -3.16 30.60
CA THR A 195 -7.12 -3.50 29.23
C THR A 195 -8.19 -2.98 28.28
N PRO A 196 -7.90 -2.83 26.97
CA PRO A 196 -8.91 -2.46 25.99
C PRO A 196 -10.12 -3.40 25.97
N SER A 197 -9.90 -4.71 26.22
CA SER A 197 -10.95 -5.71 26.32
C SER A 197 -11.87 -5.48 27.53
N CYS A 198 -11.28 -5.19 28.70
CA CYS A 198 -12.04 -4.87 29.91
C CYS A 198 -12.80 -3.55 29.77
N TYR A 199 -12.21 -2.56 29.10
CA TYR A 199 -12.86 -1.29 28.81
C TYR A 199 -14.09 -1.48 27.91
N LEU A 200 -13.94 -2.16 26.77
CA LEU A 200 -15.07 -2.45 25.88
C LEU A 200 -16.17 -3.28 26.57
N TYR A 201 -15.77 -4.24 27.41
CA TYR A 201 -16.73 -5.01 28.21
C TYR A 201 -17.55 -4.10 29.14
N ALA A 202 -16.92 -3.14 29.81
CA ALA A 202 -17.61 -2.16 30.66
C ALA A 202 -18.57 -1.30 29.84
N LEU A 203 -18.14 -0.82 28.67
CA LEU A 203 -19.00 -0.05 27.75
C LEU A 203 -20.23 -0.83 27.29
N ASN A 204 -20.05 -2.12 26.97
CA ASN A 204 -21.15 -3.00 26.58
C ASN A 204 -22.17 -3.16 27.73
N LYS A 205 -21.70 -3.26 28.98
CA LYS A 205 -22.58 -3.35 30.17
C LYS A 205 -23.45 -2.11 30.42
N VAL A 206 -23.07 -0.95 29.90
CA VAL A 206 -23.91 0.26 29.95
C VAL A 206 -25.21 0.08 29.13
N ASN A 207 -25.28 -0.91 28.23
CA ASN A 207 -26.44 -1.20 27.38
C ASN A 207 -26.95 0.04 26.62
N ARG A 208 -26.00 0.80 26.06
CA ARG A 208 -26.25 2.05 25.33
C ARG A 208 -26.25 1.80 23.82
N SER A 209 -27.11 2.51 23.10
CA SER A 209 -27.04 2.61 21.64
C SER A 209 -25.93 3.56 21.20
N TRP A 210 -25.08 3.08 20.29
CA TRP A 210 -23.95 3.84 19.74
C TRP A 210 -24.28 4.44 18.37
N ILE A 211 -23.64 5.56 18.05
CA ILE A 211 -23.71 6.14 16.69
C ILE A 211 -23.03 5.20 15.69
N THR A 212 -23.32 5.38 14.39
CA THR A 212 -22.76 4.54 13.33
C THR A 212 -21.91 5.34 12.35
N LYS A 213 -20.82 4.74 11.85
CA LYS A 213 -19.98 5.25 10.76
C LYS A 213 -19.93 4.22 9.62
N THR A 214 -19.82 4.65 8.36
CA THR A 214 -19.81 3.77 7.17
C THR A 214 -18.69 4.06 6.16
N ASP A 215 -18.09 5.24 6.24
CA ASP A 215 -16.92 5.66 5.46
C ASP A 215 -15.61 5.28 6.19
N ASP A 216 -14.46 5.69 5.66
CA ASP A 216 -13.15 5.49 6.31
C ASP A 216 -12.65 6.74 7.05
N PHE A 217 -11.46 6.66 7.64
CA PHE A 217 -10.78 7.78 8.29
C PHE A 217 -9.69 8.39 7.40
N PHE A 218 -9.88 8.34 6.08
CA PHE A 218 -8.97 8.96 5.11
C PHE A 218 -9.54 10.22 4.46
N PRO A 219 -8.67 11.14 4.02
CA PRO A 219 -7.27 11.28 4.45
C PRO A 219 -7.18 11.78 5.90
N HIS A 220 -6.10 11.45 6.59
CA HIS A 220 -5.80 11.98 7.92
C HIS A 220 -5.09 13.34 7.82
N ALA A 221 -5.59 14.35 8.51
CA ALA A 221 -4.84 15.56 8.81
C ALA A 221 -4.83 15.84 10.31
N HIS A 222 -3.66 16.15 10.85
CA HIS A 222 -3.51 16.51 12.26
C HIS A 222 -3.61 18.01 12.54
N HIS A 223 -3.59 18.85 11.50
CA HIS A 223 -3.79 20.30 11.53
C HIS A 223 -4.03 20.84 10.09
N PRO A 224 -4.40 22.12 9.88
CA PRO A 224 -4.81 22.67 8.57
C PRO A 224 -3.90 22.35 7.37
N HIS A 225 -2.58 22.49 7.54
CA HIS A 225 -1.58 22.29 6.47
C HIS A 225 -0.85 20.93 6.54
N GLY A 226 -1.40 19.96 7.29
CA GLY A 226 -0.71 18.72 7.65
C GLY A 226 -1.48 17.49 7.24
N PHE A 227 -1.82 17.36 5.95
CA PHE A 227 -2.46 16.19 5.36
C PHE A 227 -1.43 15.09 5.09
N TRP A 228 -1.63 13.93 5.70
CA TRP A 228 -0.75 12.77 5.60
C TRP A 228 -1.11 11.97 4.35
N THR A 229 -0.94 12.58 3.18
CA THR A 229 -1.25 11.97 1.88
C THR A 229 -0.02 11.75 1.01
N GLY A 230 1.16 12.24 1.43
CA GLY A 230 2.43 12.00 0.75
C GLY A 230 2.86 10.54 0.84
N TYR A 231 2.64 9.90 2.01
CA TYR A 231 3.06 8.52 2.23
C TYR A 231 2.33 7.50 1.34
N PHE A 232 1.21 7.90 0.72
CA PHE A 232 0.55 7.08 -0.29
C PHE A 232 1.48 6.77 -1.47
N THR A 233 2.43 7.66 -1.78
CA THR A 233 3.39 7.49 -2.89
C THR A 233 4.85 7.35 -2.44
N SER A 234 5.25 7.87 -1.27
CA SER A 234 6.64 7.81 -0.76
C SER A 234 7.29 6.43 -0.90
N ARG A 235 8.54 6.36 -1.39
CA ARG A 235 9.27 5.12 -1.71
C ARG A 235 8.49 4.17 -2.64
N PRO A 236 8.11 4.59 -3.85
CA PRO A 236 7.30 3.78 -4.76
C PRO A 236 8.02 2.49 -5.22
N ALA A 237 9.35 2.46 -5.20
CA ALA A 237 10.11 1.24 -5.49
C ALA A 237 9.89 0.14 -4.44
N LEU A 238 9.92 0.49 -3.14
CA LEU A 238 9.66 -0.45 -2.05
C LEU A 238 8.22 -0.96 -2.09
N LYS A 239 7.24 -0.09 -2.39
CA LYS A 239 5.83 -0.47 -2.58
C LYS A 239 5.63 -1.49 -3.70
N ARG A 240 6.29 -1.32 -4.86
CA ARG A 240 6.26 -2.33 -5.94
C ARG A 240 6.95 -3.62 -5.50
N PHE A 241 8.09 -3.51 -4.82
CA PHE A 241 8.83 -4.69 -4.38
C PHE A 241 8.04 -5.52 -3.38
N GLU A 242 7.27 -4.87 -2.51
CA GLU A 242 6.35 -5.54 -1.59
C GLU A 242 5.21 -6.27 -2.34
N ARG A 243 4.58 -5.67 -3.35
CA ARG A 243 3.56 -6.35 -4.18
C ARG A 243 4.12 -7.56 -4.92
N TYR A 244 5.28 -7.39 -5.56
CA TYR A 244 5.99 -8.45 -6.27
C TYR A 244 6.33 -9.61 -5.33
N THR A 245 6.89 -9.30 -4.17
CA THR A 245 7.27 -10.30 -3.17
C THR A 245 6.07 -11.01 -2.56
N ASN A 246 4.93 -10.32 -2.35
CA ASN A 246 3.68 -10.96 -1.91
C ASN A 246 3.20 -12.01 -2.92
N ASN A 247 3.32 -11.74 -4.23
CA ASN A 247 2.96 -12.71 -5.27
C ASN A 247 3.84 -13.97 -5.19
N ILE A 248 5.16 -13.80 -5.04
CA ILE A 248 6.09 -14.93 -4.85
C ILE A 248 5.68 -15.74 -3.61
N LEU A 249 5.34 -15.08 -2.50
CA LEU A 249 4.90 -15.77 -1.28
C LEU A 249 3.66 -16.65 -1.53
N GLN A 250 2.68 -16.17 -2.29
CA GLN A 250 1.51 -16.98 -2.65
C GLN A 250 1.89 -18.19 -3.51
N VAL A 251 2.76 -17.98 -4.51
CA VAL A 251 3.23 -19.05 -5.40
C VAL A 251 3.96 -20.13 -4.62
N ILE A 252 4.90 -19.79 -3.74
CA ILE A 252 5.66 -20.82 -3.01
C ILE A 252 4.80 -21.60 -2.01
N ARG A 253 3.76 -20.99 -1.43
CA ARG A 253 2.81 -21.70 -0.57
C ARG A 253 2.01 -22.74 -1.36
N GLN A 254 1.55 -22.38 -2.55
CA GLN A 254 0.88 -23.30 -3.47
C GLN A 254 1.82 -24.42 -3.91
N LEU A 255 3.01 -24.07 -4.39
CA LEU A 255 4.02 -25.06 -4.83
C LEU A 255 4.37 -26.03 -3.70
N ASN A 256 4.63 -25.54 -2.49
CA ASN A 256 4.92 -26.39 -1.34
C ASN A 256 3.76 -27.34 -1.01
N THR A 257 2.52 -26.89 -1.15
CA THR A 257 1.32 -27.69 -0.92
C THR A 257 1.17 -28.77 -2.00
N PHE A 258 1.27 -28.40 -3.29
CA PHE A 258 1.08 -29.34 -4.40
C PHE A 258 2.20 -30.37 -4.54
N SER A 259 3.41 -30.02 -4.12
CA SER A 259 4.58 -30.90 -4.22
C SER A 259 4.90 -31.67 -2.93
N ASP A 260 4.13 -31.46 -1.85
CA ASP A 260 4.44 -31.92 -0.49
C ASP A 260 5.94 -31.73 -0.16
N SER A 261 6.41 -30.48 -0.33
CA SER A 261 7.83 -30.15 -0.14
C SER A 261 8.24 -30.09 1.33
N GLN A 262 7.29 -29.86 2.24
CA GLN A 262 7.50 -29.73 3.69
C GLN A 262 8.53 -28.64 4.08
N LEU A 263 8.72 -27.62 3.24
CA LEU A 263 9.72 -26.55 3.42
C LEU A 263 9.15 -25.34 4.20
N ARG A 264 8.63 -25.61 5.41
CA ARG A 264 7.99 -24.59 6.25
C ARG A 264 8.93 -23.46 6.64
N ASN A 265 10.20 -23.75 6.94
CA ASN A 265 11.17 -22.74 7.40
C ASN A 265 11.47 -21.69 6.33
N GLN A 266 11.60 -22.11 5.06
CA GLN A 266 11.85 -21.21 3.94
C GLN A 266 10.64 -20.32 3.66
N ILE A 267 9.43 -20.88 3.74
CA ILE A 267 8.19 -20.11 3.64
C ILE A 267 8.05 -19.14 4.80
N PHE A 268 8.43 -19.55 6.01
CA PHE A 268 8.42 -18.69 7.19
C PHE A 268 9.36 -17.49 7.01
N SER A 269 10.57 -17.68 6.49
CA SER A 269 11.52 -16.58 6.24
C SER A 269 10.93 -15.49 5.34
N LEU A 270 10.26 -15.86 4.23
CA LEU A 270 9.59 -14.89 3.38
C LEU A 270 8.31 -14.33 4.02
N SER A 271 7.55 -15.15 4.75
CA SER A 271 6.34 -14.72 5.46
C SER A 271 6.64 -13.67 6.51
N GLU A 272 7.72 -13.85 7.28
CA GLU A 272 8.20 -12.89 8.28
C GLU A 272 8.63 -11.58 7.63
N ALA A 273 9.45 -11.62 6.58
CA ALA A 273 9.86 -10.42 5.86
C ALA A 273 8.67 -9.64 5.29
N MET A 274 7.70 -10.36 4.70
CA MET A 274 6.46 -9.77 4.20
C MET A 274 5.58 -9.17 5.31
N ALA A 275 5.51 -9.83 6.47
CA ALA A 275 4.76 -9.35 7.63
C ALA A 275 5.37 -8.06 8.19
N ILE A 276 6.70 -8.02 8.34
CA ILE A 276 7.44 -6.82 8.78
C ILE A 276 7.23 -5.67 7.77
N ALA A 277 7.20 -5.95 6.47
CA ALA A 277 6.95 -4.94 5.45
C ALA A 277 5.57 -4.26 5.56
N GLN A 278 4.60 -4.87 6.26
CA GLN A 278 3.29 -4.25 6.53
C GLN A 278 3.29 -3.25 7.68
N HIS A 279 4.42 -3.10 8.40
CA HIS A 279 4.58 -2.09 9.44
C HIS A 279 4.23 -0.70 8.88
N HIS A 280 3.64 0.15 9.73
CA HIS A 280 3.15 1.47 9.30
C HIS A 280 4.26 2.46 8.95
N ASP A 281 5.54 2.13 9.18
CA ASP A 281 6.71 2.85 8.62
C ASP A 281 7.46 2.12 7.51
N ALA A 282 7.06 0.90 7.15
CA ALA A 282 7.72 0.13 6.10
C ALA A 282 7.12 0.44 4.73
N VAL A 283 6.06 -0.26 4.32
CA VAL A 283 5.42 -0.04 3.00
C VAL A 283 4.81 1.37 2.86
N SER A 284 4.62 2.12 3.94
CA SER A 284 4.27 3.55 3.89
C SER A 284 5.41 4.43 3.36
N GLY A 285 6.66 4.00 3.51
CA GLY A 285 7.85 4.73 3.09
C GLY A 285 8.23 5.92 4.00
N THR A 286 7.93 5.83 5.29
CA THR A 286 8.11 6.90 6.28
C THR A 286 9.29 6.71 7.24
N GLU A 287 10.03 5.62 7.07
CA GLU A 287 11.24 5.26 7.77
C GLU A 287 12.50 6.01 7.26
N LYS A 288 13.59 5.95 8.05
CA LYS A 288 14.91 6.43 7.63
C LYS A 288 15.49 5.56 6.51
N GLN A 289 16.36 6.14 5.68
CA GLN A 289 16.91 5.43 4.50
C GLN A 289 17.59 4.09 4.84
N HIS A 290 18.36 4.01 5.92
CA HIS A 290 19.02 2.75 6.31
C HIS A 290 18.01 1.67 6.74
N VAL A 291 16.85 2.05 7.27
CA VAL A 291 15.76 1.13 7.62
C VAL A 291 15.04 0.66 6.36
N ALA A 292 14.82 1.55 5.39
CA ALA A 292 14.29 1.17 4.08
C ALA A 292 15.18 0.14 3.37
N ASN A 293 16.50 0.32 3.47
CA ASN A 293 17.48 -0.63 2.94
C ASN A 293 17.40 -1.99 3.67
N ASP A 294 17.21 -2.00 4.99
CA ASP A 294 17.01 -3.24 5.77
C ASP A 294 15.71 -3.97 5.35
N TYR A 295 14.59 -3.25 5.16
CA TYR A 295 13.35 -3.85 4.65
C TYR A 295 13.55 -4.48 3.27
N ALA A 296 14.20 -3.76 2.34
CA ALA A 296 14.50 -4.30 1.01
C ALA A 296 15.43 -5.53 1.09
N GLN A 297 16.44 -5.50 1.96
CA GLN A 297 17.34 -6.63 2.17
C GLN A 297 16.58 -7.85 2.69
N ARG A 298 15.70 -7.69 3.69
CA ARG A 298 14.87 -8.78 4.23
C ARG A 298 13.99 -9.42 3.17
N LEU A 299 13.31 -8.61 2.35
CA LEU A 299 12.48 -9.10 1.25
C LEU A 299 13.34 -9.89 0.23
N SER A 300 14.51 -9.36 -0.13
CA SER A 300 15.44 -10.06 -1.04
C SER A 300 15.91 -11.40 -0.46
N THR A 301 16.35 -11.43 0.79
CA THR A 301 16.77 -12.67 1.47
C THR A 301 15.62 -13.68 1.57
N GLY A 302 14.39 -13.21 1.80
CA GLY A 302 13.20 -14.06 1.76
C GLY A 302 12.93 -14.66 0.37
N ILE A 303 13.13 -13.90 -0.71
CA ILE A 303 13.01 -14.42 -2.08
C ILE A 303 14.10 -15.46 -2.37
N ASP A 304 15.33 -15.24 -1.88
CA ASP A 304 16.40 -16.24 -2.00
C ASP A 304 16.04 -17.54 -1.27
N ALA A 305 15.40 -17.46 -0.11
CA ALA A 305 14.86 -18.64 0.57
C ALA A 305 13.72 -19.30 -0.23
N ALA A 306 12.88 -18.51 -0.91
CA ALA A 306 11.79 -18.98 -1.76
C ALA A 306 12.29 -19.77 -2.98
N LEU A 307 13.47 -19.44 -3.52
CA LEU A 307 14.12 -20.21 -4.59
C LEU A 307 14.38 -21.67 -4.20
N ASN A 308 14.67 -21.95 -2.93
CA ASN A 308 14.84 -23.33 -2.47
C ASN A 308 13.53 -24.12 -2.53
N VAL A 309 12.40 -23.46 -2.25
CA VAL A 309 11.07 -24.07 -2.38
C VAL A 309 10.77 -24.38 -3.83
N ILE A 310 11.01 -23.42 -4.72
CA ILE A 310 10.87 -23.56 -6.17
C ILE A 310 11.71 -24.74 -6.70
N ASN A 311 13.00 -24.76 -6.36
CA ASN A 311 13.94 -25.80 -6.79
C ASN A 311 13.57 -27.21 -6.27
N THR A 312 12.90 -27.31 -5.13
CA THR A 312 12.45 -28.59 -4.58
C THR A 312 11.11 -29.03 -5.17
N ALA A 313 10.18 -28.08 -5.37
CA ALA A 313 8.83 -28.36 -5.79
C ALA A 313 8.73 -28.73 -7.27
N TYR A 314 9.38 -27.98 -8.16
CA TYR A 314 9.22 -28.18 -9.61
C TYR A 314 9.67 -29.56 -10.10
N PRO A 315 10.82 -30.12 -9.69
CA PRO A 315 11.22 -31.47 -10.11
C PRO A 315 10.19 -32.54 -9.72
N LYS A 316 9.56 -32.41 -8.55
CA LYS A 316 8.48 -33.31 -8.11
C LYS A 316 7.21 -33.16 -8.94
N LEU A 317 6.88 -31.94 -9.39
CA LEU A 317 5.70 -31.68 -10.21
C LEU A 317 5.90 -32.08 -11.68
N LEU A 318 7.14 -32.11 -12.17
CA LEU A 318 7.48 -32.46 -13.56
C LEU A 318 7.66 -33.96 -13.78
N THR A 319 7.88 -34.76 -12.73
CA THR A 319 8.12 -36.19 -12.83
C THR A 319 6.82 -36.99 -12.65
N LYS A 320 6.47 -37.82 -13.64
CA LYS A 320 5.35 -38.77 -13.53
C LYS A 320 5.72 -40.07 -12.82
N ASP A 321 7.01 -40.40 -12.76
CA ASP A 321 7.53 -41.63 -12.15
C ASP A 321 8.69 -41.30 -11.21
N ASN A 322 8.68 -41.92 -10.02
CA ASN A 322 9.73 -41.84 -8.98
C ASN A 322 11.11 -42.40 -9.42
N GLN A 323 11.39 -42.54 -10.73
CA GLN A 323 12.55 -43.24 -11.28
C GLN A 323 13.50 -42.37 -12.11
N SER A 324 13.12 -41.14 -12.48
CA SER A 324 14.01 -40.22 -13.19
C SER A 324 14.63 -39.22 -12.21
N SER A 325 15.94 -39.33 -12.01
CA SER A 325 16.73 -38.38 -11.22
C SER A 325 16.72 -36.99 -11.87
N THR A 326 15.77 -36.15 -11.49
CA THR A 326 15.70 -34.71 -11.86
C THR A 326 16.52 -33.83 -10.92
N ALA A 327 17.51 -34.41 -10.23
CA ALA A 327 18.24 -33.77 -9.13
C ALA A 327 19.05 -32.53 -9.53
N ASP A 328 19.22 -32.26 -10.83
CA ASP A 328 20.11 -31.19 -11.33
C ASP A 328 19.40 -30.04 -12.08
N ILE A 329 18.05 -29.96 -12.10
CA ILE A 329 17.38 -28.84 -12.79
C ILE A 329 17.29 -27.62 -11.87
N GLN A 330 18.37 -26.83 -11.84
CA GLN A 330 18.41 -25.57 -11.11
C GLN A 330 17.54 -24.49 -11.80
N GLN A 331 16.58 -23.98 -11.04
CA GLN A 331 15.72 -22.85 -11.40
C GLN A 331 16.33 -21.54 -10.92
N PHE A 332 16.11 -20.48 -11.72
CA PHE A 332 16.48 -19.11 -11.40
C PHE A 332 15.27 -18.20 -11.60
N LEU A 333 15.16 -17.14 -10.79
CA LEU A 333 14.18 -16.09 -10.99
C LEU A 333 14.85 -14.88 -11.61
N CYS A 334 14.29 -14.39 -12.72
CA CYS A 334 14.69 -13.12 -13.29
C CYS A 334 13.87 -11.98 -12.68
N GLN A 335 14.38 -11.43 -11.58
CA GLN A 335 13.71 -10.39 -10.80
C GLN A 335 13.82 -8.99 -11.45
N LEU A 336 14.75 -8.82 -12.39
CA LEU A 336 15.10 -7.54 -13.02
C LEU A 336 14.50 -7.39 -14.44
N THR A 337 13.42 -8.10 -14.75
CA THR A 337 12.75 -8.01 -16.05
C THR A 337 12.15 -6.63 -16.31
N ASN A 338 11.84 -5.87 -15.26
CA ASN A 338 11.39 -4.47 -15.37
C ASN A 338 12.44 -3.52 -15.98
N ILE A 339 13.72 -3.83 -15.86
CA ILE A 339 14.81 -3.12 -16.54
C ILE A 339 15.33 -3.91 -17.75
N SER A 340 14.54 -4.86 -18.25
CA SER A 340 14.89 -5.76 -19.35
C SER A 340 16.22 -6.48 -19.11
N GLU A 341 16.38 -7.07 -17.92
CA GLU A 341 17.56 -7.83 -17.52
C GLU A 341 17.19 -9.23 -16.99
N CYS A 342 17.90 -10.23 -17.48
CA CYS A 342 17.77 -11.63 -17.04
C CYS A 342 19.09 -12.34 -17.35
N LEU A 343 20.11 -12.12 -16.53
CA LEU A 343 21.47 -12.61 -16.76
C LEU A 343 21.57 -14.12 -17.08
N PRO A 344 20.79 -15.03 -16.45
CA PRO A 344 20.88 -16.45 -16.74
C PRO A 344 20.60 -16.85 -18.20
N ILE A 345 19.83 -16.06 -18.96
CA ILE A 345 19.42 -16.42 -20.33
C ILE A 345 20.16 -15.65 -21.43
N GLU A 346 20.90 -14.59 -21.12
CA GLU A 346 21.45 -13.67 -22.14
C GLU A 346 22.44 -14.34 -23.10
N ASN A 347 23.21 -15.32 -22.62
CA ASN A 347 24.20 -16.06 -23.39
C ASN A 347 23.78 -17.50 -23.69
N ALA A 348 22.59 -17.91 -23.26
CA ALA A 348 22.12 -19.29 -23.41
C ALA A 348 21.73 -19.55 -24.87
N LYS A 349 22.22 -20.64 -25.47
CA LYS A 349 21.73 -21.07 -26.80
C LYS A 349 20.35 -21.72 -26.71
N GLN A 350 20.06 -22.35 -25.57
CA GLN A 350 18.79 -22.97 -25.26
C GLN A 350 18.49 -22.71 -23.78
N PHE A 351 17.24 -22.41 -23.48
CA PHE A 351 16.76 -22.27 -22.10
C PHE A 351 15.28 -22.62 -22.02
N THR A 352 14.79 -22.80 -20.80
CA THR A 352 13.39 -23.15 -20.53
C THR A 352 12.79 -22.11 -19.60
N VAL A 353 11.57 -21.68 -19.88
CA VAL A 353 10.79 -20.80 -19.02
C VAL A 353 9.56 -21.56 -18.53
N ILE A 354 9.43 -21.68 -17.22
CA ILE A 354 8.24 -22.25 -16.58
C ILE A 354 7.41 -21.10 -16.04
N LEU A 355 6.16 -20.99 -16.50
CA LEU A 355 5.23 -19.96 -16.04
C LEU A 355 4.17 -20.61 -15.17
N TRP A 356 4.04 -20.15 -13.92
CA TRP A 356 3.02 -20.60 -12.98
C TRP A 356 1.88 -19.60 -12.88
N ASN A 357 0.65 -20.11 -12.91
CA ASN A 357 -0.58 -19.36 -12.70
C ASN A 357 -1.10 -19.61 -11.27
N PRO A 358 -1.01 -18.63 -10.36
CA PRO A 358 -1.47 -18.79 -8.98
C PRO A 358 -2.97 -18.56 -8.79
N ILE A 359 -3.74 -18.25 -9.84
CA ILE A 359 -5.18 -18.00 -9.72
C ILE A 359 -6.03 -19.18 -10.19
N ILE A 360 -7.29 -19.21 -9.73
CA ILE A 360 -8.24 -20.33 -9.92
C ILE A 360 -8.92 -20.39 -11.29
N HIS A 361 -8.49 -19.54 -12.23
CA HIS A 361 -9.00 -19.51 -13.59
C HIS A 361 -7.85 -19.58 -14.59
N PRO A 362 -8.07 -20.13 -15.80
CA PRO A 362 -7.08 -20.07 -16.86
C PRO A 362 -6.71 -18.62 -17.18
N VAL A 363 -5.42 -18.38 -17.45
CA VAL A 363 -4.90 -17.05 -17.80
C VAL A 363 -4.23 -17.12 -19.16
N VAL A 364 -4.63 -16.19 -20.01
CA VAL A 364 -3.97 -15.90 -21.27
C VAL A 364 -3.35 -14.52 -21.15
N GLY A 365 -2.12 -14.37 -21.61
CA GLY A 365 -1.41 -13.09 -21.56
C GLY A 365 -0.15 -13.11 -22.41
N TYR A 366 0.70 -12.12 -22.20
CA TYR A 366 1.92 -11.94 -22.99
C TYR A 366 3.13 -11.90 -22.06
N LEU A 367 4.17 -12.65 -22.39
CA LEU A 367 5.43 -12.61 -21.68
C LEU A 367 6.45 -11.80 -22.48
N ARG A 368 7.19 -10.92 -21.81
CA ARG A 368 8.33 -10.19 -22.38
C ARG A 368 9.62 -10.77 -21.82
N VAL A 369 10.47 -11.28 -22.70
CA VAL A 369 11.75 -11.91 -22.32
C VAL A 369 12.90 -11.08 -22.89
N PRO A 370 13.81 -10.54 -22.07
CA PRO A 370 14.96 -9.80 -22.58
C PRO A 370 15.96 -10.75 -23.23
N VAL A 371 16.30 -10.49 -24.49
CA VAL A 371 17.14 -11.37 -25.31
C VAL A 371 18.22 -10.59 -26.08
N THR A 372 19.32 -11.29 -26.38
CA THR A 372 20.44 -10.79 -27.21
C THR A 372 20.32 -11.19 -28.67
N ARG A 373 19.45 -12.17 -28.98
CA ARG A 373 19.26 -12.79 -30.29
C ARG A 373 17.84 -13.32 -30.43
N SER A 374 17.47 -13.78 -31.63
CA SER A 374 16.20 -14.43 -31.90
C SER A 374 16.19 -15.89 -31.42
N TYR A 375 15.04 -16.36 -30.94
CA TYR A 375 14.82 -17.74 -30.51
C TYR A 375 13.53 -18.29 -31.13
N THR A 376 13.50 -19.57 -31.44
CA THR A 376 12.25 -20.31 -31.65
C THR A 376 11.67 -20.69 -30.28
N VAL A 377 10.40 -20.37 -30.04
CA VAL A 377 9.66 -20.78 -28.84
C VAL A 377 8.77 -21.97 -29.15
N ARG A 378 8.82 -23.00 -28.32
CA ARG A 378 7.92 -24.15 -28.40
C ARG A 378 7.33 -24.47 -27.03
N ASP A 379 6.08 -24.91 -27.01
CA ASP A 379 5.43 -25.47 -25.83
C ASP A 379 4.85 -26.86 -26.14
N SER A 380 4.02 -27.38 -25.23
CA SER A 380 3.35 -28.68 -25.41
C SER A 380 2.40 -28.74 -26.61
N SER A 381 1.95 -27.60 -27.14
CA SER A 381 1.07 -27.49 -28.32
C SER A 381 1.82 -27.25 -29.64
N GLY A 382 3.14 -27.05 -29.59
CA GLY A 382 3.99 -26.88 -30.77
C GLY A 382 4.71 -25.54 -30.78
N GLN A 383 4.92 -24.95 -31.95
CA GLN A 383 5.63 -23.69 -32.10
C GLN A 383 4.73 -22.50 -31.77
N THR A 384 5.20 -21.62 -30.88
CA THR A 384 4.51 -20.39 -30.49
C THR A 384 5.00 -19.23 -31.34
N ARG A 385 4.09 -18.36 -31.79
CA ARG A 385 4.46 -17.11 -32.46
C ARG A 385 5.08 -16.14 -31.46
N PHE A 386 6.10 -15.40 -31.89
CA PHE A 386 6.76 -14.39 -31.08
C PHE A 386 7.05 -13.15 -31.91
N GLN A 387 7.40 -12.05 -31.25
CA GLN A 387 7.86 -10.81 -31.86
C GLN A 387 9.05 -10.24 -31.12
N LEU A 388 9.96 -9.61 -31.84
CA LEU A 388 11.10 -8.90 -31.25
C LEU A 388 10.83 -7.40 -31.25
N ILE A 389 10.79 -6.79 -30.06
CA ILE A 389 10.69 -5.33 -29.90
C ILE A 389 12.03 -4.79 -29.39
N PRO A 390 12.65 -3.79 -30.03
CA PRO A 390 13.90 -3.22 -29.56
C PRO A 390 13.72 -2.55 -28.19
N ILE A 391 14.59 -2.89 -27.23
CA ILE A 391 14.61 -2.22 -25.92
C ILE A 391 14.93 -0.74 -26.13
N SER A 392 14.11 0.13 -25.52
CA SER A 392 14.25 1.58 -25.62
C SER A 392 15.58 2.06 -25.01
N ASN A 393 16.10 3.18 -25.53
CA ASN A 393 17.33 3.75 -24.98
C ASN A 393 17.17 4.13 -23.51
N SER A 394 15.99 4.65 -23.13
CA SER A 394 15.67 4.99 -21.74
C SER A 394 15.85 3.79 -20.80
N THR A 395 15.36 2.61 -21.19
CA THR A 395 15.54 1.38 -20.42
C THR A 395 17.00 0.91 -20.40
N LYS A 396 17.72 1.00 -21.53
CA LYS A 396 19.15 0.64 -21.61
C LYS A 396 20.03 1.48 -20.69
N THR A 397 19.64 2.74 -20.43
CA THR A 397 20.39 3.69 -19.61
C THR A 397 19.98 3.71 -18.14
N ILE A 398 19.03 2.86 -17.70
CA ILE A 398 18.62 2.82 -16.30
C ILE A 398 19.84 2.50 -15.41
N PRO A 399 20.13 3.34 -14.38
CA PRO A 399 21.23 3.07 -13.47
C PRO A 399 21.11 1.70 -12.79
N GLY A 400 22.21 0.94 -12.78
CA GLY A 400 22.26 -0.39 -12.18
C GLY A 400 21.94 -1.54 -13.15
N ARG A 401 21.44 -1.26 -14.36
CA ARG A 401 21.27 -2.28 -15.40
C ARG A 401 22.63 -2.79 -15.90
N MET A 402 22.86 -4.10 -15.86
CA MET A 402 24.09 -4.78 -16.27
C MET A 402 23.84 -5.83 -17.36
N SER A 403 22.92 -5.54 -18.29
CA SER A 403 22.43 -6.47 -19.30
C SER A 403 22.90 -6.13 -20.72
N ASN A 404 23.25 -7.15 -21.50
CA ASN A 404 23.55 -7.04 -22.93
C ASN A 404 22.31 -7.24 -23.82
N ALA A 405 21.14 -7.50 -23.24
CA ALA A 405 19.91 -7.67 -24.01
C ALA A 405 19.59 -6.40 -24.82
N THR A 406 19.24 -6.60 -26.08
CA THR A 406 18.94 -5.53 -27.06
C THR A 406 17.48 -5.52 -27.48
N TYR A 407 16.78 -6.65 -27.31
CA TYR A 407 15.39 -6.85 -27.69
C TYR A 407 14.58 -7.44 -26.51
N GLN A 408 13.29 -7.12 -26.47
CA GLN A 408 12.28 -7.87 -25.74
C GLN A 408 11.59 -8.81 -26.72
N MET A 409 11.67 -10.11 -26.46
CA MET A 409 10.94 -11.12 -27.19
C MET A 409 9.58 -11.31 -26.53
N ILE A 410 8.51 -11.13 -27.30
CA ILE A 410 7.13 -11.11 -26.83
C ILE A 410 6.38 -12.27 -27.45
N PHE A 411 5.76 -13.11 -26.64
CA PHE A 411 4.90 -14.18 -27.11
C PHE A 411 3.69 -14.34 -26.19
N LYS A 412 2.62 -14.91 -26.76
CA LYS A 412 1.38 -15.19 -26.05
C LYS A 412 1.51 -16.49 -25.26
N TYR A 413 1.22 -16.46 -23.97
CA TYR A 413 1.16 -17.65 -23.12
C TYR A 413 -0.30 -18.02 -22.80
N ASN A 414 -0.51 -19.30 -22.54
CA ASN A 414 -1.76 -19.84 -22.01
C ASN A 414 -1.43 -20.73 -20.81
N LEU A 415 -2.05 -20.46 -19.67
CA LEU A 415 -1.83 -21.18 -18.41
C LEU A 415 -3.15 -21.73 -17.87
N PRO A 416 -3.19 -23.01 -17.44
CA PRO A 416 -4.34 -23.55 -16.74
C PRO A 416 -4.52 -22.89 -15.36
N ALA A 417 -5.73 -23.03 -14.78
CA ALA A 417 -5.98 -22.63 -13.40
C ALA A 417 -5.07 -23.38 -12.43
N LEU A 418 -4.46 -22.69 -11.46
CA LEU A 418 -3.58 -23.26 -10.43
C LEU A 418 -2.53 -24.24 -10.99
N GLY A 419 -1.89 -23.88 -12.10
CA GLY A 419 -0.95 -24.76 -12.78
C GLY A 419 0.08 -24.01 -13.60
N PHE A 420 0.83 -24.73 -14.42
CA PHE A 420 1.93 -24.15 -15.20
C PHE A 420 1.94 -24.65 -16.64
N ASN A 421 2.65 -23.91 -17.49
CA ASN A 421 3.08 -24.36 -18.81
C ASN A 421 4.58 -24.10 -18.97
N THR A 422 5.22 -24.88 -19.84
CA THR A 422 6.67 -24.86 -20.06
C THR A 422 6.96 -24.45 -21.49
N TYR A 423 7.80 -23.43 -21.64
CA TYR A 423 8.22 -22.88 -22.94
C TYR A 423 9.72 -23.12 -23.15
N PHE A 424 10.06 -23.76 -24.26
CA PHE A 424 11.42 -24.10 -24.66
C PHE A 424 11.91 -23.11 -25.70
N PHE A 425 13.08 -22.54 -25.47
CA PHE A 425 13.71 -21.55 -26.34
C PHE A 425 14.95 -22.16 -26.99
N GLU A 426 15.08 -22.00 -28.30
CA GLU A 426 16.23 -22.45 -29.08
C GLU A 426 16.69 -21.35 -30.02
N ALA A 427 17.98 -20.97 -29.95
CA ALA A 427 18.52 -19.85 -30.72
C ALA A 427 18.41 -20.12 -32.23
N ASN A 428 17.94 -19.12 -32.98
CA ASN A 428 17.89 -19.17 -34.44
C ASN A 428 19.16 -18.55 -35.03
N GLU A 429 19.66 -19.11 -36.14
CA GLU A 429 20.84 -18.60 -36.85
C GLU A 429 20.52 -17.49 -37.87
N GLU A 430 19.25 -17.31 -38.29
CA GLU A 430 18.85 -16.25 -39.24
C GLU A 430 17.45 -15.63 -39.01
N GLU A 431 17.34 -14.41 -39.54
CA GLU A 431 16.25 -13.43 -39.72
C GLU A 431 15.80 -12.52 -38.54
N GLU A 432 16.13 -11.23 -38.70
CA GLU A 432 15.48 -10.09 -38.06
C GLU A 432 14.08 -9.91 -38.67
N GLU A 433 13.04 -10.00 -37.83
CA GLU A 433 11.70 -9.55 -38.21
C GLU A 433 11.75 -8.06 -38.60
N LYS A 434 11.30 -7.73 -39.81
CA LYS A 434 11.16 -6.33 -40.25
C LYS A 434 9.98 -5.70 -39.53
N LEU A 435 10.25 -4.99 -38.44
CA LEU A 435 9.25 -4.16 -37.77
C LEU A 435 8.87 -2.95 -38.61
N GLU A 436 7.57 -2.66 -38.69
CA GLU A 436 7.11 -1.38 -39.21
C GLU A 436 7.33 -0.31 -38.13
N ILE A 437 8.42 0.44 -38.28
CA ILE A 437 8.76 1.56 -37.43
C ILE A 437 8.38 2.84 -38.16
N THR A 438 7.31 3.48 -37.72
CA THR A 438 6.92 4.78 -38.25
C THR A 438 7.36 5.89 -37.29
N LYS A 439 8.13 6.85 -37.81
CA LYS A 439 8.32 8.17 -37.19
C LYS A 439 7.20 9.08 -37.72
N ASN A 440 5.98 8.88 -37.23
CA ASN A 440 4.84 9.71 -37.62
C ASN A 440 4.69 10.88 -36.64
N GLU A 441 4.09 11.97 -37.10
CA GLU A 441 3.59 13.05 -36.24
C GLU A 441 2.47 12.54 -35.30
N ILE A 442 1.73 11.49 -35.67
CA ILE A 442 0.67 10.92 -34.83
C ILE A 442 0.84 9.40 -34.73
N CYS A 443 0.80 8.87 -33.51
CA CYS A 443 0.75 7.43 -33.27
C CYS A 443 -0.70 6.96 -33.20
N ILE A 444 -1.07 5.99 -34.03
CA ILE A 444 -2.36 5.32 -33.91
C ILE A 444 -2.08 3.84 -33.68
N LEU A 445 -2.46 3.36 -32.48
CA LEU A 445 -2.38 1.95 -32.12
C LEU A 445 -3.79 1.36 -32.07
N GLN A 446 -3.97 0.16 -32.60
CA GLN A 446 -5.27 -0.49 -32.65
C GLN A 446 -5.14 -2.01 -32.55
N ASN A 447 -5.86 -2.62 -31.60
CA ASN A 447 -6.01 -4.06 -31.45
C ASN A 447 -7.48 -4.45 -31.67
N GLN A 448 -7.87 -5.67 -31.26
CA GLN A 448 -9.25 -6.16 -31.39
C GLN A 448 -10.27 -5.42 -30.50
N ASN A 449 -9.81 -4.79 -29.41
CA ASN A 449 -10.65 -4.25 -28.35
C ASN A 449 -10.63 -2.72 -28.26
N PHE A 450 -9.52 -2.09 -28.60
CA PHE A 450 -9.23 -0.68 -28.43
C PHE A 450 -8.54 -0.08 -29.65
N ARG A 451 -8.82 1.21 -29.85
CA ARG A 451 -8.05 2.10 -30.70
C ARG A 451 -7.64 3.32 -29.88
N ILE A 452 -6.37 3.68 -29.95
CA ILE A 452 -5.81 4.84 -29.25
C ILE A 452 -5.04 5.74 -30.19
N GLU A 453 -5.10 7.05 -29.92
CA GLU A 453 -4.44 8.08 -30.72
C GLU A 453 -3.55 8.93 -29.80
N ILE A 454 -2.28 9.07 -30.19
CA ILE A 454 -1.23 9.79 -29.45
C ILE A 454 -0.71 10.89 -30.36
N ASP A 455 -0.67 12.13 -29.86
CA ASP A 455 -0.19 13.29 -30.62
C ASP A 455 1.34 13.29 -30.80
N GLU A 456 1.85 14.23 -31.59
CA GLU A 456 3.30 14.42 -31.83
C GLU A 456 4.07 14.75 -30.54
N GLN A 457 3.36 15.25 -29.54
CA GLN A 457 3.89 15.54 -28.21
C GLN A 457 3.85 14.30 -27.28
N GLY A 458 3.41 13.13 -27.73
CA GLY A 458 3.34 11.92 -26.91
C GLY A 458 2.22 11.89 -25.88
N ASN A 459 1.25 12.81 -25.95
CA ASN A 459 0.07 12.79 -25.08
C ASN A 459 -0.99 11.85 -25.68
N LEU A 460 -1.56 10.98 -24.84
CA LEU A 460 -2.72 10.18 -25.24
C LEU A 460 -3.94 11.10 -25.41
N LYS A 461 -4.50 11.16 -26.62
CA LYS A 461 -5.58 12.09 -27.00
C LYS A 461 -6.96 11.48 -27.10
N ARG A 462 -7.03 10.18 -27.39
CA ARG A 462 -8.30 9.51 -27.60
C ARG A 462 -8.18 8.03 -27.31
N ILE A 463 -9.23 7.49 -26.71
CA ILE A 463 -9.41 6.05 -26.49
C ILE A 463 -10.80 5.66 -26.98
N ILE A 464 -10.86 4.62 -27.80
CA ILE A 464 -12.09 4.03 -28.30
C ILE A 464 -12.08 2.56 -27.91
N ASN A 465 -13.08 2.11 -27.15
CA ASN A 465 -13.35 0.70 -26.98
C ASN A 465 -14.24 0.23 -28.15
N LEU A 466 -13.67 -0.59 -29.03
CA LEU A 466 -14.28 -1.04 -30.28
C LEU A 466 -15.43 -2.02 -30.03
N GLN A 467 -15.31 -2.89 -29.02
CA GLN A 467 -16.33 -3.91 -28.69
C GLN A 467 -17.60 -3.29 -28.09
N LYS A 468 -17.43 -2.33 -27.20
CA LYS A 468 -18.54 -1.67 -26.47
C LYS A 468 -19.00 -0.37 -27.13
N ASN A 469 -18.34 0.06 -28.22
CA ASN A 469 -18.55 1.34 -28.88
C ASN A 469 -18.52 2.54 -27.90
N ILE A 470 -17.60 2.48 -26.92
CA ILE A 470 -17.39 3.56 -25.94
C ILE A 470 -16.25 4.44 -26.43
N ASN A 471 -16.47 5.75 -26.47
CA ASN A 471 -15.48 6.71 -26.94
C ASN A 471 -15.23 7.79 -25.87
N ILE A 472 -13.95 8.00 -25.55
CA ILE A 472 -13.48 9.16 -24.79
C ILE A 472 -12.90 10.12 -25.82
N THR A 473 -13.69 11.13 -26.19
CA THR A 473 -13.42 11.99 -27.36
C THR A 473 -12.40 13.08 -27.06
N PHE A 474 -12.28 13.46 -25.80
CA PHE A 474 -11.21 14.30 -25.29
C PHE A 474 -10.49 13.54 -24.19
N LEU A 475 -9.21 13.27 -24.42
CA LEU A 475 -8.27 12.82 -23.42
C LEU A 475 -7.01 13.67 -23.52
N ASN A 476 -6.41 14.00 -22.38
CA ASN A 476 -5.07 14.54 -22.35
C ASN A 476 -4.34 13.87 -21.18
N GLN A 477 -3.45 12.94 -21.52
CA GLN A 477 -2.57 12.31 -20.56
C GLN A 477 -1.18 12.94 -20.63
N GLY A 478 -0.61 13.30 -19.48
CA GLY A 478 0.75 13.81 -19.42
C GLY A 478 1.32 13.83 -18.01
N PHE A 479 2.64 14.04 -17.94
CA PHE A 479 3.36 14.20 -16.68
C PHE A 479 3.32 15.65 -16.19
N TYR A 480 3.04 15.80 -14.91
CA TYR A 480 3.07 17.07 -14.21
C TYR A 480 3.84 16.91 -12.91
N TRP A 481 4.12 18.01 -12.23
CA TRP A 481 4.65 17.97 -10.88
C TRP A 481 4.09 19.08 -10.01
N TYR A 482 3.98 18.78 -8.73
CA TYR A 482 3.82 19.78 -7.69
C TYR A 482 5.18 20.14 -7.11
N GLN A 483 5.42 21.44 -6.94
CA GLN A 483 6.57 21.90 -6.18
C GLN A 483 6.27 21.70 -4.70
N SER A 484 7.15 21.02 -3.98
CA SER A 484 7.00 20.81 -2.53
C SER A 484 7.12 22.13 -1.77
N TYR A 485 6.27 22.37 -0.78
CA TYR A 485 6.39 23.51 0.11
C TYR A 485 7.61 23.34 1.04
N SER A 486 8.60 24.24 0.91
CA SER A 486 9.86 24.20 1.66
C SER A 486 9.76 24.92 3.01
N GLY A 487 8.92 24.39 3.90
CA GLY A 487 8.73 24.92 5.26
C GLY A 487 9.84 24.51 6.23
N ASN A 488 9.93 25.16 7.39
CA ASN A 488 10.88 24.83 8.46
C ASN A 488 10.27 24.02 9.61
N ASN A 489 8.97 23.69 9.52
CA ASN A 489 8.20 22.97 10.53
C ASN A 489 8.17 23.61 11.93
N SER A 490 8.47 24.92 12.08
CA SER A 490 8.47 25.57 13.40
C SER A 490 7.07 25.81 13.95
N GLN A 491 6.08 25.90 13.07
CA GLN A 491 4.65 25.96 13.37
C GLN A 491 3.87 25.40 12.16
N PHE A 492 2.58 25.11 12.34
CA PHE A 492 1.77 24.46 11.31
C PHE A 492 1.72 25.25 9.99
N ASP A 493 1.80 26.58 10.02
CA ASP A 493 1.86 27.43 8.81
C ASP A 493 3.12 27.19 7.98
N PHE A 494 4.22 26.78 8.62
CA PHE A 494 5.48 26.43 7.97
C PHE A 494 5.68 24.92 7.85
N GLN A 495 4.61 24.12 7.86
CA GLN A 495 4.68 22.68 7.58
C GLN A 495 5.29 22.41 6.21
N ALA A 496 6.38 21.67 6.14
CA ALA A 496 6.99 21.25 4.89
C ALA A 496 6.25 20.04 4.29
N SER A 497 6.35 19.86 2.96
CA SER A 497 6.10 18.56 2.35
C SER A 497 7.21 17.57 2.74
N GLY A 498 6.91 16.28 2.80
CA GLY A 498 7.88 15.24 3.16
C GLY A 498 7.31 13.83 3.02
N ALA A 499 7.97 12.84 3.64
CA ALA A 499 7.58 11.43 3.50
C ALA A 499 6.12 11.16 3.89
N TYR A 500 5.63 11.81 4.95
CA TYR A 500 4.27 11.69 5.45
C TYR A 500 3.30 12.63 4.73
N ILE A 501 3.66 13.92 4.69
CA ILE A 501 2.77 15.02 4.36
C ILE A 501 3.01 15.45 2.93
N PHE A 502 1.93 15.53 2.16
CA PHE A 502 1.94 16.18 0.86
C PHE A 502 1.44 17.62 1.05
N ARG A 503 2.31 18.60 0.85
CA ARG A 503 1.94 20.02 0.84
C ARG A 503 2.53 20.70 -0.39
N PRO A 504 1.77 20.86 -1.48
CA PRO A 504 2.25 21.56 -2.65
C PRO A 504 2.36 23.06 -2.36
N LEU A 505 3.39 23.72 -2.91
CA LEU A 505 3.59 25.16 -2.82
C LEU A 505 2.47 25.94 -3.50
N THR A 506 1.97 25.41 -4.61
CA THR A 506 0.86 25.97 -5.40
C THR A 506 -0.16 24.87 -5.68
N GLN A 507 -1.43 25.25 -5.80
CA GLN A 507 -2.51 24.29 -6.06
C GLN A 507 -2.52 23.79 -7.53
N ASP A 508 -1.85 24.52 -8.43
CA ASP A 508 -1.68 24.12 -9.83
C ASP A 508 -0.43 23.27 -10.02
N ALA A 509 -0.61 22.11 -10.66
CA ALA A 509 0.50 21.26 -11.09
C ALA A 509 1.16 21.84 -12.35
N LYS A 510 2.50 21.85 -12.39
CA LYS A 510 3.28 22.34 -13.52
C LYS A 510 3.50 21.21 -14.53
N PRO A 511 3.25 21.41 -15.83
CA PRO A 511 3.51 20.37 -16.84
C PRO A 511 5.02 20.10 -16.99
N ILE A 512 5.36 18.85 -17.28
CA ILE A 512 6.73 18.45 -17.63
C ILE A 512 6.86 18.42 -19.17
N SER A 513 7.72 19.29 -19.71
CA SER A 513 8.02 19.47 -21.15
C SER A 513 9.42 20.14 -21.25
N ILE A 514 10.36 19.88 -22.17
CA ILE A 514 10.31 19.53 -23.60
C ILE A 514 11.61 18.78 -24.02
N LYS A 515 11.48 17.60 -24.64
CA LYS A 515 12.12 17.16 -25.91
C LYS A 515 11.45 15.85 -26.32
N ARG A 516 10.25 15.95 -26.87
CA ARG A 516 9.35 14.79 -27.05
C ARG A 516 9.73 14.00 -28.29
N SER A 517 10.35 12.85 -28.08
CA SER A 517 10.58 11.84 -29.12
C SER A 517 9.49 10.80 -29.02
N LEU A 518 8.74 10.61 -30.10
CA LEU A 518 7.73 9.57 -30.24
C LEU A 518 8.21 8.55 -31.28
N LYS A 519 8.22 7.26 -30.90
CA LYS A 519 8.46 6.15 -31.81
C LYS A 519 7.30 5.17 -31.72
N CYS A 520 6.67 4.90 -32.86
CA CYS A 520 5.58 3.95 -32.99
C CYS A 520 6.10 2.66 -33.62
N ILE A 521 5.84 1.55 -32.95
CA ILE A 521 6.19 0.21 -33.43
C ILE A 521 4.88 -0.54 -33.61
N LYS A 522 4.61 -0.96 -34.84
CA LYS A 522 3.45 -1.79 -35.15
C LYS A 522 3.92 -3.20 -35.49
N SER A 523 3.38 -4.15 -34.75
CA SER A 523 3.58 -5.57 -34.99
C SER A 523 2.29 -6.34 -34.68
N GLU A 524 2.20 -7.58 -35.13
CA GLU A 524 0.99 -8.40 -35.03
C GLU A 524 0.54 -8.73 -33.59
N LEU A 525 1.43 -9.02 -32.62
CA LEU A 525 1.09 -9.40 -31.24
C LEU A 525 1.01 -8.21 -30.30
N VAL A 526 1.80 -7.16 -30.57
CA VAL A 526 1.80 -5.93 -29.77
C VAL A 526 2.05 -4.72 -30.64
N GLN A 527 1.44 -3.60 -30.29
CA GLN A 527 1.79 -2.30 -30.82
C GLN A 527 2.22 -1.40 -29.67
N THR A 528 3.34 -0.70 -29.84
CA THR A 528 3.99 0.07 -28.77
C THR A 528 4.28 1.49 -29.23
N ALA A 529 3.93 2.46 -28.39
CA ALA A 529 4.40 3.83 -28.49
C ALA A 529 5.43 4.11 -27.42
N ILE A 530 6.67 4.40 -27.82
CA ILE A 530 7.77 4.78 -26.94
C ILE A 530 7.87 6.31 -26.96
N ILE A 531 7.70 6.92 -25.79
CA ILE A 531 7.62 8.37 -25.60
C ILE A 531 8.73 8.78 -24.63
N ILE A 532 9.61 9.67 -25.06
CA ILE A 532 10.63 10.27 -24.19
C ILE A 532 10.22 11.72 -23.93
N PHE A 533 9.90 12.08 -22.69
CA PHE A 533 9.47 13.43 -22.34
C PHE A 533 10.66 14.37 -22.10
N ASN A 534 11.69 13.86 -21.43
CA ASN A 534 12.98 14.51 -21.15
C ASN A 534 14.01 13.44 -20.71
N GLU A 535 15.18 13.88 -20.23
CA GLU A 535 16.30 13.00 -19.84
C GLU A 535 16.02 12.06 -18.65
N TRP A 536 14.94 12.27 -17.90
CA TRP A 536 14.62 11.52 -16.68
C TRP A 536 13.16 11.02 -16.63
N ILE A 537 12.37 11.24 -17.69
CA ILE A 537 11.01 10.73 -17.83
C ILE A 537 10.80 10.13 -19.22
N SER A 538 10.38 8.87 -19.23
CA SER A 538 9.91 8.17 -20.43
C SER A 538 8.68 7.32 -20.12
N GLN A 539 7.93 6.97 -21.16
CA GLN A 539 6.72 6.18 -21.08
C GLN A 539 6.62 5.25 -22.30
N GLU A 540 6.13 4.03 -22.07
CA GLU A 540 5.77 3.09 -23.12
C GLU A 540 4.28 2.76 -22.99
N ILE A 541 3.52 3.03 -24.06
CA ILE A 541 2.11 2.62 -24.15
C ILE A 541 2.03 1.38 -25.02
N ASN A 542 1.56 0.28 -24.47
CA ASN A 542 1.51 -1.02 -25.12
C ASN A 542 0.07 -1.48 -25.31
N LEU A 543 -0.21 -2.01 -26.50
CA LEU A 543 -1.50 -2.55 -26.85
C LEU A 543 -1.31 -3.92 -27.50
N TYR A 544 -1.58 -4.98 -26.74
CA TYR A 544 -1.50 -6.36 -27.21
C TYR A 544 -2.69 -6.72 -28.11
N ASP A 545 -2.52 -7.61 -29.08
CA ASP A 545 -3.52 -7.88 -30.12
C ASP A 545 -4.90 -8.34 -29.60
N GLU A 546 -4.91 -9.14 -28.54
CA GLU A 546 -6.14 -9.59 -27.85
C GLU A 546 -6.32 -8.96 -26.46
N GLY A 547 -5.47 -8.01 -26.06
CA GLY A 547 -5.52 -7.39 -24.74
C GLY A 547 -6.81 -6.61 -24.48
N GLU A 548 -7.33 -6.70 -23.24
CA GLU A 548 -8.55 -5.99 -22.78
C GLU A 548 -8.23 -4.70 -22.02
N ASP A 549 -6.97 -4.29 -22.00
CA ASP A 549 -6.46 -3.11 -21.33
C ASP A 549 -5.39 -2.40 -22.18
N ILE A 550 -5.04 -1.18 -21.74
CA ILE A 550 -3.97 -0.37 -22.32
C ILE A 550 -2.88 -0.28 -21.26
N GLU A 551 -1.75 -0.92 -21.51
CA GLU A 551 -0.63 -0.95 -20.56
C GLU A 551 0.19 0.33 -20.71
N ILE A 552 0.30 1.11 -19.63
CA ILE A 552 1.10 2.33 -19.57
C ILE A 552 2.24 2.11 -18.58
N GLU A 553 3.43 1.85 -19.12
CA GLU A 553 4.66 1.75 -18.34
C GLU A 553 5.35 3.12 -18.31
N TRP A 554 5.80 3.54 -17.13
CA TRP A 554 6.54 4.79 -16.97
C TRP A 554 7.87 4.55 -16.27
N THR A 555 8.89 5.31 -16.68
CA THR A 555 10.18 5.39 -16.01
C THR A 555 10.42 6.84 -15.61
N VAL A 556 10.55 7.08 -14.30
CA VAL A 556 10.77 8.41 -13.71
C VAL A 556 12.01 8.36 -12.82
N GLY A 557 13.01 9.16 -13.15
CA GLY A 557 14.20 9.37 -12.35
C GLY A 557 15.49 9.48 -13.15
N PRO A 558 16.56 10.03 -12.56
CA PRO A 558 16.59 10.71 -11.26
C PRO A 558 15.76 12.01 -11.28
N ILE A 559 14.96 12.26 -10.24
CA ILE A 559 14.21 13.52 -10.13
C ILE A 559 15.21 14.63 -9.83
N PRO A 560 15.36 15.66 -10.68
CA PRO A 560 16.37 16.70 -10.50
C PRO A 560 16.03 17.55 -9.28
N ILE A 561 17.04 17.81 -8.44
CA ILE A 561 16.91 18.60 -7.20
C ILE A 561 18.04 19.64 -7.06
N GLU A 562 18.88 19.79 -8.08
CA GLU A 562 20.02 20.72 -8.11
C GLU A 562 19.56 22.18 -8.07
N ASP A 563 18.31 22.44 -8.45
CA ASP A 563 17.63 23.73 -8.33
C ASP A 563 17.09 24.00 -6.90
N ASN A 564 17.33 23.10 -5.95
CA ASN A 564 16.80 23.11 -4.59
C ASN A 564 15.27 23.09 -4.51
N LEU A 565 14.59 22.62 -5.56
CA LEU A 565 13.12 22.50 -5.58
C LEU A 565 12.72 21.03 -5.43
N GLY A 566 12.01 20.71 -4.34
CA GLY A 566 11.33 19.42 -4.21
C GLY A 566 10.24 19.27 -5.27
N LYS A 567 10.17 18.09 -5.92
CA LYS A 567 9.24 17.80 -7.01
C LYS A 567 8.49 16.52 -6.75
N GLU A 568 7.16 16.61 -6.80
CA GLU A 568 6.25 15.49 -6.61
C GLU A 568 5.56 15.21 -7.94
N ILE A 569 6.01 14.16 -8.64
CA ILE A 569 5.62 13.87 -10.02
C ILE A 569 4.27 13.17 -10.04
N ILE A 570 3.39 13.58 -10.95
CA ILE A 570 2.07 12.97 -11.16
C ILE A 570 1.87 12.59 -12.62
N LEU A 571 1.10 11.53 -12.83
CA LEU A 571 0.52 11.19 -14.13
C LEU A 571 -0.94 11.67 -14.13
N ARG A 572 -1.26 12.65 -14.97
CA ARG A 572 -2.60 13.26 -15.01
C ARG A 572 -3.33 12.83 -16.28
N TYR A 573 -4.63 12.54 -16.13
CA TYR A 573 -5.56 12.25 -17.22
C TYR A 573 -6.72 13.24 -17.17
N ASP A 574 -6.80 14.15 -18.16
CA ASP A 574 -7.97 14.99 -18.35
C ASP A 574 -8.93 14.31 -19.33
N THR A 575 -10.21 14.14 -18.97
CA THR A 575 -11.20 13.47 -19.83
C THR A 575 -12.46 14.32 -20.00
N ASP A 576 -13.27 14.00 -21.01
CA ASP A 576 -14.62 14.56 -21.18
C ASP A 576 -15.70 13.93 -20.27
N ILE A 577 -15.35 12.99 -19.38
CA ILE A 577 -16.30 12.34 -18.47
C ILE A 577 -16.84 13.33 -17.44
N LYS A 578 -18.16 13.42 -17.31
CA LYS A 578 -18.84 14.30 -16.37
C LYS A 578 -19.07 13.61 -15.03
N SER A 579 -17.99 13.49 -14.24
CA SER A 579 -17.99 12.79 -12.95
C SER A 579 -18.72 13.50 -11.80
N GLN A 580 -19.11 14.76 -11.98
CA GLN A 580 -19.81 15.57 -10.96
C GLN A 580 -19.05 15.65 -9.62
N SER A 581 -17.72 15.81 -9.68
CA SER A 581 -16.82 15.81 -8.51
C SER A 581 -16.70 14.48 -7.77
N LYS A 582 -17.31 13.40 -8.29
CA LYS A 582 -17.24 12.06 -7.71
C LYS A 582 -16.15 11.25 -8.37
N TYR A 583 -15.44 10.46 -7.58
CA TYR A 583 -14.49 9.47 -8.05
C TYR A 583 -14.46 8.34 -7.03
N TYR A 584 -13.80 7.24 -7.36
CA TYR A 584 -13.89 6.03 -6.58
C TYR A 584 -12.50 5.44 -6.40
N THR A 585 -12.15 5.09 -5.16
CA THR A 585 -10.87 4.44 -4.85
C THR A 585 -11.13 3.15 -4.08
N ASP A 586 -10.29 2.15 -4.30
CA ASP A 586 -10.34 0.93 -3.50
C ASP A 586 -9.95 1.17 -2.03
N ALA A 587 -10.37 0.25 -1.16
CA ALA A 587 -9.86 0.08 0.20
C ALA A 587 -9.02 -1.20 0.24
N ASN A 588 -7.69 -1.03 0.31
CA ASN A 588 -6.71 -2.11 0.40
C ASN A 588 -6.86 -3.19 -0.69
N GLY A 589 -7.30 -2.82 -1.89
CA GLY A 589 -7.52 -3.73 -3.03
C GLY A 589 -8.89 -4.41 -3.11
N ARG A 590 -9.77 -4.26 -2.11
CA ARG A 590 -11.07 -4.96 -2.04
C ARG A 590 -12.25 -4.06 -2.37
N GLU A 591 -13.04 -3.65 -1.37
CA GLU A 591 -14.20 -2.81 -1.62
C GLU A 591 -13.78 -1.44 -2.13
N VAL A 592 -14.76 -0.68 -2.64
CA VAL A 592 -14.51 0.63 -3.22
C VAL A 592 -15.39 1.65 -2.51
N LEU A 593 -14.80 2.80 -2.19
CA LEU A 593 -15.49 3.94 -1.62
C LEU A 593 -15.66 5.04 -2.66
N GLN A 594 -16.85 5.62 -2.69
CA GLN A 594 -17.10 6.87 -3.40
C GLN A 594 -16.45 8.03 -2.63
N ARG A 595 -15.62 8.79 -3.33
CA ARG A 595 -15.00 10.03 -2.88
C ARG A 595 -15.70 11.21 -3.57
N ILE A 596 -15.82 12.32 -2.85
CA ILE A 596 -16.36 13.57 -3.39
C ILE A 596 -15.32 14.66 -3.12
N ARG A 597 -14.86 15.32 -4.18
CA ARG A 597 -13.87 16.40 -4.07
C ARG A 597 -14.38 17.48 -3.10
N ASN A 598 -13.53 17.88 -2.16
CA ASN A 598 -13.79 18.90 -1.13
C ASN A 598 -14.97 18.58 -0.20
N TYR A 599 -15.22 17.30 0.09
CA TYR A 599 -16.33 16.89 0.95
C TYR A 599 -15.93 15.80 1.94
N ARG A 600 -16.59 15.79 3.10
CA ARG A 600 -16.51 14.75 4.13
C ARG A 600 -17.93 14.41 4.60
N PRO A 601 -18.30 13.11 4.69
CA PRO A 601 -19.66 12.73 5.06
C PRO A 601 -19.94 12.87 6.56
N THR A 602 -18.92 12.82 7.43
CA THR A 602 -19.12 12.76 8.88
C THR A 602 -18.98 14.10 9.59
N TYR A 603 -18.39 15.14 9.00
CA TYR A 603 -18.21 16.45 9.61
C TYR A 603 -18.23 17.58 8.58
N ASN A 604 -18.43 18.82 9.03
CA ASN A 604 -18.45 19.96 8.13
C ASN A 604 -17.01 20.34 7.76
N TYR A 605 -16.62 20.06 6.52
CA TYR A 605 -15.23 20.18 6.08
C TYR A 605 -14.88 21.61 5.66
N THR A 606 -13.95 22.22 6.38
CA THR A 606 -13.30 23.48 5.98
C THR A 606 -12.08 23.14 5.14
N ILE A 607 -12.07 23.63 3.89
CA ILE A 607 -11.00 23.34 2.93
C ILE A 607 -9.78 24.20 3.26
N THR A 608 -8.67 23.57 3.64
CA THR A 608 -7.38 24.24 3.91
C THR A 608 -6.33 23.88 2.88
N GLU A 609 -6.36 22.64 2.36
CA GLU A 609 -5.50 22.15 1.27
C GLU A 609 -6.38 21.48 0.18
N PRO A 610 -6.78 22.20 -0.88
CA PRO A 610 -7.72 21.69 -1.89
C PRO A 610 -7.11 20.61 -2.79
N VAL A 611 -5.78 20.49 -2.86
CA VAL A 611 -5.10 19.37 -3.52
C VAL A 611 -4.91 18.21 -2.54
N SER A 612 -4.10 18.40 -1.50
CA SER A 612 -3.70 17.32 -0.57
C SER A 612 -4.85 16.68 0.17
N GLY A 613 -5.89 17.45 0.50
CA GLY A 613 -7.10 16.96 1.17
C GLY A 613 -8.02 16.12 0.27
N ASN A 614 -7.70 15.97 -1.02
CA ASN A 614 -8.41 15.13 -1.98
C ASN A 614 -7.58 13.96 -2.51
N TYR A 615 -6.37 13.74 -2.00
CA TYR A 615 -5.63 12.51 -2.29
C TYR A 615 -6.09 11.38 -1.37
N TYR A 616 -6.28 10.21 -1.94
CA TYR A 616 -6.65 8.97 -1.26
C TYR A 616 -5.69 7.85 -1.66
N PRO A 617 -5.53 6.82 -0.81
CA PRO A 617 -4.73 5.66 -1.19
C PRO A 617 -5.43 4.88 -2.31
N VAL A 618 -4.63 4.43 -3.28
CA VAL A 618 -5.03 3.54 -4.37
C VAL A 618 -4.10 2.33 -4.34
N ASN A 619 -4.61 1.17 -3.94
CA ASN A 619 -3.82 -0.06 -3.82
C ASN A 619 -4.10 -1.05 -4.97
N SER A 620 -5.10 -0.74 -5.81
CA SER A 620 -5.42 -1.53 -7.00
C SER A 620 -6.09 -0.73 -8.10
N ARG A 621 -7.01 0.20 -7.77
CA ARG A 621 -7.84 0.86 -8.78
C ARG A 621 -8.47 2.17 -8.32
N ILE A 622 -8.53 3.10 -9.26
CA ILE A 622 -9.25 4.38 -9.16
C ILE A 622 -10.05 4.62 -10.44
N TRP A 623 -11.24 5.20 -10.32
CA TRP A 623 -12.01 5.57 -11.52
C TRP A 623 -12.90 6.79 -11.34
N ILE A 624 -13.28 7.34 -12.49
CA ILE A 624 -14.39 8.28 -12.66
C ILE A 624 -15.41 7.67 -13.61
N ASN A 625 -16.67 7.98 -13.40
CA ASN A 625 -17.74 7.54 -14.29
C ASN A 625 -18.84 8.59 -14.44
N GLU A 626 -19.58 8.43 -15.52
CA GLU A 626 -20.89 9.02 -15.76
C GLU A 626 -21.85 7.88 -16.17
N THR A 627 -23.08 8.19 -16.55
CA THR A 627 -24.14 7.19 -16.80
C THR A 627 -23.72 6.04 -17.72
N ASN A 628 -23.00 6.32 -18.82
CA ASN A 628 -22.69 5.33 -19.87
C ASN A 628 -21.19 5.09 -20.07
N ARG A 629 -20.31 5.80 -19.36
CA ARG A 629 -18.86 5.74 -19.57
C ARG A 629 -18.13 5.72 -18.23
N GLN A 630 -17.12 4.86 -18.14
CA GLN A 630 -16.23 4.77 -16.98
C GLN A 630 -14.79 4.72 -17.47
N PHE A 631 -13.93 5.51 -16.83
CA PHE A 631 -12.48 5.49 -17.05
C PHE A 631 -11.79 5.02 -15.78
N THR A 632 -11.16 3.85 -15.87
CA THR A 632 -10.54 3.15 -14.74
C THR A 632 -9.05 3.07 -14.96
N ILE A 633 -8.29 3.41 -13.92
CA ILE A 633 -6.85 3.17 -13.84
C ILE A 633 -6.62 2.06 -12.83
N LEU A 634 -5.83 1.07 -13.22
CA LEU A 634 -5.32 0.01 -12.35
C LEU A 634 -3.86 0.31 -12.04
N THR A 635 -3.44 0.10 -10.78
CA THR A 635 -2.06 0.36 -10.34
C THR A 635 -1.33 -0.94 -10.05
N ASP A 636 -0.01 -0.96 -10.30
CA ASP A 636 0.87 -2.09 -10.03
C ASP A 636 1.40 -2.09 -8.59
N ARG A 637 1.14 -1.02 -7.85
CA ARG A 637 1.56 -0.76 -6.48
C ARG A 637 0.61 0.22 -5.79
N SER A 638 0.85 0.42 -4.50
CA SER A 638 0.16 1.45 -3.72
C SER A 638 0.63 2.84 -4.14
N GLU A 639 -0.31 3.73 -4.46
CA GLU A 639 -0.04 5.11 -4.88
C GLU A 639 -1.08 6.07 -4.30
N GLY A 640 -0.77 7.37 -4.30
CA GLY A 640 -1.76 8.42 -4.04
C GLY A 640 -2.51 8.80 -5.32
N GLY A 641 -3.85 8.83 -5.26
CA GLY A 641 -4.70 9.22 -6.39
C GLY A 641 -5.80 10.20 -6.01
N ALA A 642 -6.19 11.07 -6.95
CA ALA A 642 -7.25 12.07 -6.78
C ALA A 642 -7.95 12.40 -8.10
N SER A 643 -9.17 12.94 -8.02
CA SER A 643 -9.82 13.68 -9.10
C SER A 643 -10.06 15.12 -8.63
N LEU A 644 -9.31 16.06 -9.21
CA LEU A 644 -9.16 17.44 -8.74
C LEU A 644 -9.98 18.47 -9.51
#